data_AF-A0A1B1S1A7-F1
#
_entry.id   AF-A0A1B1S1A7-F1
#
_cell.length_a   1.000
_cell.length_b   1.000
_cell.length_c   1.000
_cell.angle_alpha   90.00
_cell.angle_beta   90.00
_cell.angle_gamma   90.00
#
_symmetry.space_group_name_H-M   'P 1'
#
loop_
_entity.id
_entity.type
_entity.pdbx_description
1 polymer ?
#
loop_
_entity_poly.entity_id
_entity_poly.type
_entity_poly.pdbx_seq_one_letter_code
_entity_poly.pdbx_strand_id
1 'polypeptide(L)'
;MKKTLLYLSGIILLLALPILFWFLKGEKIVNITIIDKTVPTENYREHKGLTWLLNHQRYVSKAGEMYKTDTDYYGFFPNEKEKDYSIRELPEDFSGTDLIYLADTYGVFEEDLSWNTKEKNSGGSSMISGGLQMIEWQKIKQQVQSQGTDLVMEFNTFASPTPKDVSEDMNEFLGLEWSGWSGRHFPELQTTDSEVPQWIITNYEKSDRKWDFEGAGFVLVHDETSEIIVLSEKAAEVGTDGLHLEFTEKGTEQFDLKNSPAFGYWFDINIASPDTEVLADYKWDVKKSGSDKLEAAGIPLNFPAVFHQSKYGADIYYFAGDFVDMDDVPRFTRYAGFSKIRSFLSSELVDAEKSFYWKTYIPMMEAILATTEKKRTLAETTKKAEVVEEGISYPSRINGDAFEVYEDGKWQSFTIKGVNMGMAKPGTFPGEAAISRDEYDRWFKEIGEMNVNALRVYTLHPPAFYEAFADYNASADKPLYLYHGVWIDEEPLVESLDAFDPEITERFQKEVKKVVDVVHGDAVVKKEPGHAYGKYKADISPYVIGWIIGIEWFPIMVDQMNIDYPDLGDYQGQYVYSENANPMENWVAQQMDHLASYELDTYQSMRPLSFTNWVTTDNIDQQAEPSDQEDLATVDPNHIKTKGITDTVGMFASYHVYPYYPDFLNLEERYVEYVDHRGEFNNYAGYLKDLKNSHDMPIVIAEFGIPASRGMTHENPFGWNQGFISEQQQGEIVSHMYEDILEEGMLGGMVFTWQDEWFKRTWNTMDYDNPNERPFWSNAQTNEQQFGLLSFDRHKVKVDGIDDWEEEQTLYEKEDGALRTLTMDSDERYVYIKAQFEPTYKNWWTEQDFNLYFSLRNNDGIAVNALKNTEFLADYQLKIENLEQAQLRVAGDYDTFYYDYHKRLEMIPAEKNIESTFHPIRLALNKEFVRPDTGEKLPFSSYETGIFQFGIANPEHQDYNSLNDYYYDPQTGIMEIRIPWMLLNAKDPTKREFMGNLQKDGLESTITIEGLDFAASLTSKNGKIVEAFDTSQVAHYSWDTWGLPKSEERLKQSYYILQKTFEETE
;
A
#
# COMPACT_ATOMS: atom_id res chain seq x y z
N MET A 1 -63.70 -20.14 -36.17
CA MET A 1 -63.48 -20.68 -34.80
C MET A 1 -62.13 -21.36 -34.64
N LYS A 2 -61.78 -22.45 -35.34
CA LYS A 2 -60.48 -23.16 -35.13
C LYS A 2 -59.23 -22.31 -35.37
N LYS A 3 -59.17 -21.49 -36.44
CA LYS A 3 -58.02 -20.59 -36.69
C LYS A 3 -57.90 -19.49 -35.64
N THR A 4 -59.03 -18.90 -35.24
CA THR A 4 -59.08 -17.87 -34.19
C THR A 4 -58.61 -18.42 -32.85
N LEU A 5 -58.99 -19.65 -32.50
CA LEU A 5 -58.52 -20.32 -31.28
C LEU A 5 -57.01 -20.57 -31.31
N LEU A 6 -56.45 -20.92 -32.48
CA LEU A 6 -55.02 -21.18 -32.65
C LEU A 6 -54.18 -19.90 -32.54
N TYR A 7 -54.65 -18.78 -33.10
CA TYR A 7 -54.03 -17.48 -32.89
C TYR A 7 -54.14 -17.03 -31.43
N LEU A 8 -55.29 -17.25 -30.78
CA LEU A 8 -55.47 -16.96 -29.36
C LEU A 8 -54.50 -17.79 -28.49
N SER A 9 -54.37 -19.09 -28.77
CA SER A 9 -53.42 -19.97 -28.09
C SER A 9 -51.97 -19.57 -28.33
N GLY A 10 -51.61 -19.15 -29.54
CA GLY A 10 -50.27 -18.63 -29.84
C GLY A 10 -49.94 -17.35 -29.08
N ILE A 11 -50.90 -16.42 -28.97
CA ILE A 11 -50.76 -15.18 -28.18
C ILE A 11 -50.64 -15.51 -26.69
N ILE A 12 -51.48 -16.41 -26.17
CA ILE A 12 -51.40 -16.86 -24.76
C ILE A 12 -50.04 -17.51 -24.48
N LEU A 13 -49.54 -18.36 -25.38
CA LEU A 13 -48.22 -18.98 -25.23
C LEU A 13 -47.10 -17.92 -25.21
N LEU A 14 -47.18 -16.93 -26.10
CA LEU A 14 -46.19 -15.85 -26.20
C LEU A 14 -46.20 -14.96 -24.94
N LEU A 15 -47.37 -14.69 -24.35
CA LEU A 15 -47.50 -13.97 -23.08
C LEU A 15 -47.08 -14.81 -21.87
N ALA A 16 -47.14 -16.15 -21.95
CA ALA A 16 -46.72 -17.06 -20.89
C ALA A 16 -45.21 -17.38 -20.92
N LEU A 17 -44.54 -17.22 -22.07
CA LEU A 17 -43.11 -17.52 -22.23
C LEU A 17 -42.21 -16.79 -21.21
N PRO A 18 -42.37 -15.47 -20.96
CA PRO A 18 -41.54 -14.78 -19.97
C PRO A 18 -41.75 -15.28 -18.54
N ILE A 19 -42.93 -15.78 -18.20
CA ILE A 19 -43.19 -16.41 -16.90
C ILE A 19 -42.42 -17.73 -16.80
N LEU A 20 -42.43 -18.54 -17.86
CA LEU A 20 -41.65 -19.78 -17.92
C LEU A 20 -40.14 -19.51 -17.82
N PHE A 21 -39.63 -18.51 -18.54
CA PHE A 21 -38.21 -18.12 -18.45
C PHE A 21 -37.81 -17.64 -17.06
N TRP A 22 -38.72 -16.97 -16.34
CA TRP A 22 -38.46 -16.58 -14.96
C TRP A 22 -38.27 -17.80 -14.05
N PHE A 23 -39.12 -18.83 -14.17
CA PHE A 23 -38.96 -20.07 -13.41
C PHE A 23 -37.70 -20.88 -13.78
N LEU A 24 -37.15 -20.67 -14.98
CA LEU A 24 -35.90 -21.29 -15.44
C LEU A 24 -34.63 -20.56 -14.98
N LYS A 25 -34.71 -19.30 -14.53
CA LYS A 25 -33.55 -18.59 -13.94
C LYS A 25 -33.08 -19.33 -12.68
N GLY A 26 -31.79 -19.40 -12.41
CA GLY A 26 -31.28 -19.89 -11.13
C GLY A 26 -31.70 -19.01 -9.96
N GLU A 27 -31.74 -19.57 -8.76
CA GLU A 27 -31.82 -18.79 -7.52
C GLU A 27 -30.43 -18.27 -7.18
N LYS A 28 -30.38 -17.01 -6.76
CA LYS A 28 -29.15 -16.32 -6.37
C LYS A 28 -29.18 -16.13 -4.86
N ILE A 29 -28.34 -16.84 -4.13
CA ILE A 29 -28.32 -16.78 -2.68
C ILE A 29 -27.49 -15.56 -2.28
N VAL A 30 -28.15 -14.46 -1.94
CA VAL A 30 -27.53 -13.24 -1.42
C VAL A 30 -28.38 -12.80 -0.23
N ASN A 31 -27.81 -12.90 0.96
CA ASN A 31 -28.50 -12.59 2.20
C ASN A 31 -28.42 -11.09 2.50
N ILE A 32 -29.51 -10.40 2.19
CA ILE A 32 -29.65 -8.95 2.34
C ILE A 32 -30.39 -8.62 3.65
N THR A 33 -29.83 -7.69 4.42
CA THR A 33 -30.50 -7.10 5.59
C THR A 33 -31.02 -5.72 5.24
N ILE A 34 -32.34 -5.53 5.27
CA ILE A 34 -33.01 -4.25 4.97
C ILE A 34 -33.31 -3.52 6.28
N ILE A 35 -32.91 -2.26 6.37
CA ILE A 35 -33.15 -1.37 7.51
C ILE A 35 -33.97 -0.18 7.03
N ASP A 36 -35.14 0.02 7.62
CA ASP A 36 -36.06 1.11 7.31
C ASP A 36 -36.84 1.51 8.58
N LYS A 37 -36.51 2.69 9.11
CA LYS A 37 -37.18 3.25 10.29
C LYS A 37 -38.34 4.19 9.93
N THR A 38 -38.58 4.47 8.64
CA THR A 38 -39.51 5.48 8.14
C THR A 38 -40.69 4.83 7.41
N VAL A 39 -41.47 4.00 8.13
CA VAL A 39 -42.63 3.28 7.56
C VAL A 39 -43.93 3.71 8.24
N PRO A 40 -44.46 4.92 7.97
CA PRO A 40 -45.65 5.42 8.67
C PRO A 40 -46.96 4.71 8.27
N THR A 41 -46.98 4.03 7.11
CA THR A 41 -48.18 3.36 6.55
C THR A 41 -47.85 2.00 5.94
N GLU A 42 -48.85 1.13 5.76
CA GLU A 42 -48.70 -0.20 5.13
C GLU A 42 -48.48 -0.14 3.59
N ASN A 43 -48.04 1.00 3.06
CA ASN A 43 -47.67 1.15 1.66
C ASN A 43 -46.19 0.82 1.37
N TYR A 44 -45.36 0.72 2.41
CA TYR A 44 -43.93 0.38 2.39
C TYR A 44 -43.12 1.12 1.30
N ARG A 45 -43.42 2.41 1.12
CA ARG A 45 -42.90 3.23 0.02
C ARG A 45 -41.37 3.24 -0.08
N GLU A 46 -40.67 3.32 1.06
CA GLU A 46 -39.21 3.50 1.12
C GLU A 46 -38.38 2.24 0.81
N HIS A 47 -38.96 1.04 0.75
CA HIS A 47 -38.16 -0.17 0.42
C HIS A 47 -38.86 -1.19 -0.46
N LYS A 48 -40.16 -1.03 -0.79
CA LYS A 48 -40.85 -1.99 -1.68
C LYS A 48 -40.27 -2.04 -3.09
N GLY A 49 -39.64 -0.96 -3.53
CA GLY A 49 -38.91 -0.91 -4.80
C GLY A 49 -37.78 -1.94 -4.82
N LEU A 50 -36.99 -2.02 -3.76
CA LEU A 50 -35.93 -3.00 -3.58
C LEU A 50 -36.49 -4.42 -3.52
N THR A 51 -37.45 -4.69 -2.64
CA THR A 51 -37.98 -6.06 -2.48
C THR A 51 -38.64 -6.58 -3.76
N TRP A 52 -39.26 -5.71 -4.56
CA TRP A 52 -39.75 -6.06 -5.88
C TRP A 52 -38.61 -6.51 -6.81
N LEU A 53 -37.51 -5.75 -6.85
CA LEU A 53 -36.33 -6.06 -7.67
C LEU A 53 -35.69 -7.40 -7.25
N LEU A 54 -35.47 -7.60 -5.94
CA LEU A 54 -34.86 -8.83 -5.41
C LEU A 54 -35.63 -10.07 -5.87
N ASN A 55 -36.94 -10.04 -5.69
CA ASN A 55 -37.83 -11.12 -6.13
C ASN A 55 -37.89 -11.24 -7.66
N HIS A 56 -37.85 -10.14 -8.39
CA HIS A 56 -37.83 -10.15 -9.85
C HIS A 56 -36.59 -10.84 -10.41
N GLN A 57 -35.43 -10.62 -9.77
CA GLN A 57 -34.14 -11.19 -10.18
C GLN A 57 -33.81 -12.53 -9.51
N ARG A 58 -34.71 -13.05 -8.66
CA ARG A 58 -34.53 -14.30 -7.90
C ARG A 58 -33.38 -14.29 -6.90
N TYR A 59 -33.12 -13.13 -6.29
CA TYR A 59 -32.32 -13.08 -5.06
C TYR A 59 -33.15 -13.63 -3.90
N VAL A 60 -32.56 -14.57 -3.16
CA VAL A 60 -33.21 -15.29 -2.05
C VAL A 60 -32.31 -15.30 -0.82
N SER A 61 -32.92 -15.41 0.36
CA SER A 61 -32.20 -15.55 1.62
C SER A 61 -31.41 -16.86 1.66
N LYS A 62 -30.54 -17.03 2.68
CA LYS A 62 -29.79 -18.28 2.91
C LYS A 62 -30.69 -19.53 3.02
N ALA A 63 -31.95 -19.37 3.42
CA ALA A 63 -32.93 -20.44 3.50
C ALA A 63 -33.65 -20.75 2.16
N GLY A 64 -33.33 -20.01 1.09
CA GLY A 64 -33.99 -20.11 -0.21
C GLY A 64 -35.35 -19.40 -0.26
N GLU A 65 -35.63 -18.48 0.67
CA GLU A 65 -36.90 -17.78 0.75
C GLU A 65 -36.88 -16.44 -0.01
N MET A 66 -38.00 -16.10 -0.63
CA MET A 66 -38.24 -14.79 -1.26
C MET A 66 -38.40 -13.70 -0.19
N TYR A 67 -37.84 -12.52 -0.45
CA TYR A 67 -37.96 -11.34 0.42
C TYR A 67 -39.40 -10.80 0.44
N LYS A 68 -39.97 -10.62 1.62
CA LYS A 68 -41.30 -10.07 1.85
C LYS A 68 -41.21 -8.63 2.34
N THR A 69 -41.87 -7.73 1.61
CA THR A 69 -41.92 -6.29 1.93
C THR A 69 -42.45 -6.02 3.34
N ASP A 70 -43.47 -6.75 3.79
CA ASP A 70 -44.14 -6.48 5.06
C ASP A 70 -43.45 -7.13 6.29
N THR A 71 -42.45 -8.00 6.09
CA THR A 71 -41.80 -8.72 7.20
C THR A 71 -40.29 -8.69 7.21
N ASP A 72 -39.62 -8.50 6.08
CA ASP A 72 -38.18 -8.76 5.95
C ASP A 72 -37.36 -7.46 5.97
N TYR A 73 -37.63 -6.62 6.98
CA TYR A 73 -36.86 -5.43 7.32
C TYR A 73 -36.77 -5.21 8.84
N TYR A 74 -35.89 -4.30 9.27
CA TYR A 74 -35.75 -3.84 10.66
C TYR A 74 -36.14 -2.37 10.76
N GLY A 75 -36.77 -1.97 11.87
CA GLY A 75 -37.29 -0.61 12.07
C GLY A 75 -38.78 -0.59 12.42
N PHE A 76 -39.55 0.33 11.83
CA PHE A 76 -40.92 0.62 12.26
C PHE A 76 -41.97 -0.21 11.49
N PHE A 77 -42.92 -0.85 12.19
CA PHE A 77 -43.98 -1.68 11.62
C PHE A 77 -45.37 -1.09 11.94
N PRO A 78 -46.06 -0.43 10.98
CA PRO A 78 -47.42 0.05 11.19
C PRO A 78 -48.44 -1.10 11.13
N ASN A 79 -49.52 -0.96 11.88
CA ASN A 79 -50.71 -1.81 11.79
C ASN A 79 -51.96 -0.93 11.72
N GLU A 80 -52.38 -0.59 10.50
CA GLU A 80 -53.47 0.36 10.27
C GLU A 80 -54.82 -0.18 10.75
N LYS A 81 -54.99 -1.50 10.68
CA LYS A 81 -56.22 -2.19 11.07
C LYS A 81 -56.45 -2.11 12.58
N GLU A 82 -55.41 -2.39 13.38
CA GLU A 82 -55.47 -2.33 14.85
C GLU A 82 -55.18 -0.92 15.38
N LYS A 83 -54.72 0.00 14.52
CA LYS A 83 -54.29 1.36 14.87
C LYS A 83 -53.15 1.38 15.89
N ASP A 84 -52.18 0.50 15.67
CA ASP A 84 -51.04 0.26 16.56
C ASP A 84 -49.76 0.12 15.74
N TYR A 85 -48.61 0.04 16.40
CA TYR A 85 -47.33 -0.18 15.75
C TYR A 85 -46.41 -1.06 16.60
N SER A 86 -45.37 -1.60 15.96
CA SER A 86 -44.27 -2.26 16.66
C SER A 86 -42.94 -1.81 16.07
N ILE A 87 -41.86 -1.90 16.84
CA ILE A 87 -40.51 -1.57 16.38
C ILE A 87 -39.67 -2.83 16.49
N ARG A 88 -38.99 -3.19 15.41
CA ARG A 88 -38.03 -4.29 15.38
C ARG A 88 -36.63 -3.71 15.45
N GLU A 89 -36.00 -3.87 16.62
CA GLU A 89 -34.61 -3.50 16.85
C GLU A 89 -33.66 -4.27 15.91
N LEU A 90 -32.55 -3.63 15.56
CA LEU A 90 -31.48 -4.25 14.77
C LEU A 90 -30.91 -5.48 15.49
N PRO A 91 -30.47 -6.52 14.75
CA PRO A 91 -29.91 -7.71 15.35
C PRO A 91 -28.62 -7.39 16.13
N GLU A 92 -28.28 -8.23 17.12
CA GLU A 92 -27.02 -8.10 17.86
C GLU A 92 -25.80 -8.44 16.99
N ASP A 93 -26.01 -9.21 15.92
CA ASP A 93 -24.99 -9.73 15.03
C ASP A 93 -25.56 -9.82 13.62
N PHE A 94 -24.81 -9.32 12.64
CA PHE A 94 -25.17 -9.35 11.22
C PHE A 94 -24.47 -10.51 10.47
N SER A 95 -23.80 -11.42 11.18
CA SER A 95 -23.07 -12.56 10.62
C SER A 95 -23.84 -13.31 9.54
N GLY A 96 -23.19 -13.49 8.38
CA GLY A 96 -23.78 -14.14 7.21
C GLY A 96 -24.69 -13.24 6.37
N THR A 97 -24.74 -11.94 6.65
CA THR A 97 -25.27 -10.92 5.74
C THR A 97 -24.23 -10.61 4.67
N ASP A 98 -24.64 -10.66 3.40
CA ASP A 98 -23.79 -10.33 2.27
C ASP A 98 -23.88 -8.84 1.92
N LEU A 99 -25.06 -8.23 2.11
CA LEU A 99 -25.31 -6.80 1.89
C LEU A 99 -26.27 -6.23 2.94
N ILE A 100 -25.94 -5.08 3.50
CA ILE A 100 -26.82 -4.27 4.34
C ILE A 100 -27.35 -3.11 3.51
N TYR A 101 -28.67 -2.91 3.51
CA TYR A 101 -29.35 -1.84 2.81
C TYR A 101 -30.10 -0.94 3.79
N LEU A 102 -29.68 0.31 3.95
CA LEU A 102 -30.37 1.32 4.75
C LEU A 102 -31.20 2.20 3.82
N ALA A 103 -32.51 1.99 3.86
CA ALA A 103 -33.46 2.71 3.03
C ALA A 103 -33.69 4.14 3.56
N ASP A 104 -34.17 4.28 4.79
CA ASP A 104 -34.40 5.57 5.44
C ASP A 104 -34.34 5.38 6.96
N THR A 105 -33.71 6.31 7.69
CA THR A 105 -33.62 6.26 9.16
C THR A 105 -34.27 7.43 9.89
N TYR A 106 -34.86 8.39 9.18
CA TYR A 106 -35.46 9.61 9.74
C TYR A 106 -36.50 9.33 10.82
N GLY A 107 -37.37 8.38 10.57
CA GLY A 107 -38.34 7.91 11.55
C GLY A 107 -39.78 8.34 11.29
N VAL A 108 -40.65 8.01 12.25
CA VAL A 108 -42.10 8.20 12.19
C VAL A 108 -42.54 9.11 13.32
N PHE A 109 -43.36 10.10 13.02
CA PHE A 109 -43.99 10.98 14.00
C PHE A 109 -45.46 10.62 14.23
N GLU A 110 -46.02 11.02 15.38
CA GLU A 110 -47.44 10.75 15.70
C GLU A 110 -48.39 11.21 14.60
N GLU A 111 -48.09 12.33 13.93
CA GLU A 111 -48.94 12.93 12.90
C GLU A 111 -48.86 12.22 11.54
N ASP A 112 -47.86 11.37 11.31
CA ASP A 112 -47.68 10.65 10.05
C ASP A 112 -48.49 9.35 9.99
N LEU A 113 -48.96 8.86 11.15
CA LEU A 113 -49.76 7.66 11.24
C LEU A 113 -51.15 7.85 10.61
N SER A 114 -51.51 6.95 9.69
CA SER A 114 -52.77 7.02 8.92
C SER A 114 -54.05 7.00 9.76
N TRP A 115 -53.96 6.58 11.04
CA TRP A 115 -55.08 6.58 11.99
C TRP A 115 -55.13 7.79 12.91
N ASN A 116 -54.18 8.72 12.84
CA ASN A 116 -54.23 9.99 13.58
C ASN A 116 -55.08 11.02 12.81
N THR A 117 -55.96 11.72 13.53
CA THR A 117 -56.93 12.68 12.95
C THR A 117 -56.75 14.10 13.48
N LYS A 118 -55.69 14.36 14.27
CA LYS A 118 -55.32 15.71 14.69
C LYS A 118 -54.77 16.48 13.48
N GLU A 119 -55.22 17.71 13.26
CA GLU A 119 -54.62 18.61 12.26
C GLU A 119 -53.11 18.78 12.55
N LYS A 120 -52.28 18.75 11.50
CA LYS A 120 -50.83 19.05 11.55
C LYS A 120 -50.63 20.50 12.04
N ASN A 121 -50.68 20.72 13.36
CA ASN A 121 -50.41 22.03 13.94
C ASN A 121 -48.91 22.31 13.94
N SER A 122 -48.55 23.53 13.58
CA SER A 122 -47.18 24.04 13.34
C SER A 122 -46.33 24.24 14.61
N GLY A 123 -46.57 23.50 15.68
CA GLY A 123 -45.89 23.67 16.96
C GLY A 123 -45.75 22.38 17.77
N GLY A 124 -44.83 21.52 17.34
CA GLY A 124 -44.33 20.36 18.10
C GLY A 124 -44.89 19.02 17.63
N SER A 125 -44.26 18.43 16.63
CA SER A 125 -44.48 17.04 16.23
C SER A 125 -43.75 16.12 17.23
N SER A 126 -44.45 15.12 17.78
CA SER A 126 -43.84 14.17 18.72
C SER A 126 -43.34 12.95 17.97
N MET A 127 -42.01 12.83 17.85
CA MET A 127 -41.33 11.69 17.25
C MET A 127 -41.61 10.41 18.04
N ILE A 128 -41.98 9.34 17.32
CA ILE A 128 -42.22 8.02 17.91
C ILE A 128 -40.91 7.22 17.96
N SER A 129 -40.22 7.16 16.82
CA SER A 129 -38.97 6.43 16.62
C SER A 129 -38.29 6.99 15.37
N GLY A 130 -36.97 7.10 15.38
CA GLY A 130 -36.18 7.69 14.30
C GLY A 130 -34.73 7.86 14.70
N GLY A 131 -33.90 8.14 13.71
CA GLY A 131 -32.45 8.31 13.83
C GLY A 131 -31.72 6.99 14.03
N LEU A 132 -30.45 6.98 13.64
CA LEU A 132 -29.54 5.88 13.95
C LEU A 132 -28.78 6.17 15.25
N GLN A 133 -28.81 5.26 16.22
CA GLN A 133 -28.03 5.38 17.44
C GLN A 133 -26.59 4.92 17.22
N MET A 134 -25.63 5.46 17.97
CA MET A 134 -24.21 5.07 17.85
C MET A 134 -24.01 3.56 18.01
N ILE A 135 -24.72 2.90 18.92
CA ILE A 135 -24.59 1.45 19.11
C ILE A 135 -25.08 0.65 17.89
N GLU A 136 -26.09 1.16 17.18
CA GLU A 136 -26.61 0.54 15.97
C GLU A 136 -25.63 0.75 14.81
N TRP A 137 -25.13 1.98 14.66
CA TRP A 137 -24.12 2.33 13.67
C TRP A 137 -22.84 1.52 13.84
N GLN A 138 -22.32 1.43 15.06
CA GLN A 138 -21.09 0.65 15.34
C GLN A 138 -21.24 -0.83 15.00
N LYS A 139 -22.45 -1.42 15.12
CA LYS A 139 -22.69 -2.80 14.69
C LYS A 139 -22.62 -2.94 13.17
N ILE A 140 -23.20 -2.00 12.42
CA ILE A 140 -23.12 -1.97 10.96
C ILE A 140 -21.67 -1.76 10.52
N LYS A 141 -21.01 -0.73 11.06
CA LYS A 141 -19.60 -0.40 10.80
C LYS A 141 -18.69 -1.61 11.08
N GLN A 142 -18.85 -2.26 12.23
CA GLN A 142 -18.08 -3.45 12.58
C GLN A 142 -18.35 -4.62 11.63
N GLN A 143 -19.60 -4.84 11.21
CA GLN A 143 -19.92 -5.91 10.27
C GLN A 143 -19.23 -5.68 8.92
N VAL A 144 -19.32 -4.46 8.38
CA VAL A 144 -18.65 -4.08 7.14
C VAL A 144 -17.13 -4.27 7.28
N GLN A 145 -16.53 -3.72 8.35
CA GLN A 145 -15.09 -3.76 8.58
C GLN A 145 -14.52 -5.17 8.81
N SER A 146 -15.27 -6.04 9.48
CA SER A 146 -14.73 -7.33 9.93
C SER A 146 -15.16 -8.52 9.09
N GLN A 147 -16.18 -8.38 8.26
CA GLN A 147 -16.74 -9.48 7.45
C GLN A 147 -16.87 -9.09 5.97
N GLY A 148 -16.42 -7.91 5.57
CA GLY A 148 -16.52 -7.43 4.20
C GLY A 148 -17.97 -7.42 3.70
N THR A 149 -18.94 -7.08 4.54
CA THR A 149 -20.35 -7.00 4.13
C THR A 149 -20.58 -5.72 3.34
N ASP A 150 -21.15 -5.82 2.14
CA ASP A 150 -21.43 -4.64 1.30
C ASP A 150 -22.48 -3.75 1.99
N LEU A 151 -22.38 -2.44 1.79
CA LEU A 151 -23.27 -1.46 2.42
C LEU A 151 -23.83 -0.52 1.37
N VAL A 152 -25.16 -0.41 1.30
CA VAL A 152 -25.85 0.61 0.51
C VAL A 152 -26.68 1.46 1.46
N MET A 153 -26.46 2.77 1.44
CA MET A 153 -27.20 3.74 2.25
C MET A 153 -27.83 4.79 1.33
N GLU A 154 -29.10 5.14 1.57
CA GLU A 154 -29.76 6.22 0.84
C GLU A 154 -29.93 7.47 1.70
N PHE A 155 -30.49 8.50 1.05
CA PHE A 155 -30.88 9.77 1.63
C PHE A 155 -31.62 9.62 2.97
N ASN A 156 -31.56 10.68 3.79
CA ASN A 156 -32.25 10.77 5.09
C ASN A 156 -31.69 9.86 6.20
N THR A 157 -30.37 9.61 6.15
CA THR A 157 -29.68 8.78 7.14
C THR A 157 -28.84 9.58 8.15
N PHE A 158 -28.23 10.70 7.72
CA PHE A 158 -27.37 11.54 8.59
C PHE A 158 -28.13 12.67 9.29
N ALA A 159 -29.21 13.16 8.67
CA ALA A 159 -29.94 14.33 9.12
C ALA A 159 -30.65 14.10 10.45
N SER A 160 -31.05 15.19 11.12
CA SER A 160 -31.87 15.12 12.33
C SER A 160 -33.09 14.22 12.06
N PRO A 161 -33.38 13.22 12.91
CA PRO A 161 -32.98 13.07 14.32
C PRO A 161 -31.72 12.23 14.62
N THR A 162 -30.94 11.81 13.64
CA THR A 162 -29.66 11.13 13.91
C THR A 162 -28.73 12.05 14.72
N PRO A 163 -28.16 11.60 15.85
CA PRO A 163 -27.26 12.43 16.65
C PRO A 163 -26.03 12.88 15.86
N LYS A 164 -25.56 14.11 16.12
CA LYS A 164 -24.45 14.72 15.36
C LYS A 164 -23.16 13.90 15.41
N ASP A 165 -22.83 13.30 16.55
CA ASP A 165 -21.67 12.42 16.71
C ASP A 165 -21.78 11.13 15.87
N VAL A 166 -22.99 10.60 15.67
CA VAL A 166 -23.24 9.45 14.77
C VAL A 166 -23.12 9.88 13.32
N SER A 167 -23.70 11.03 12.96
CA SER A 167 -23.60 11.61 11.61
C SER A 167 -22.14 11.90 11.22
N GLU A 168 -21.33 12.47 12.13
CA GLU A 168 -19.92 12.76 11.87
C GLU A 168 -19.11 11.47 11.63
N ASP A 169 -19.30 10.42 12.45
CA ASP A 169 -18.62 9.12 12.25
C ASP A 169 -19.09 8.41 10.97
N MET A 170 -20.37 8.57 10.59
CA MET A 170 -20.92 8.06 9.33
C MET A 170 -20.34 8.78 8.11
N ASN A 171 -20.26 10.11 8.16
CA ASN A 171 -19.69 10.94 7.11
C ASN A 171 -18.21 10.57 6.85
N GLU A 172 -17.42 10.43 7.91
CA GLU A 172 -16.03 9.96 7.82
C GLU A 172 -15.96 8.56 7.20
N PHE A 173 -16.81 7.63 7.65
CA PHE A 173 -16.82 6.27 7.14
C PHE A 173 -17.27 6.17 5.67
N LEU A 174 -18.14 7.05 5.19
CA LEU A 174 -18.60 7.07 3.80
C LEU A 174 -17.74 7.96 2.90
N GLY A 175 -16.81 8.71 3.48
CA GLY A 175 -15.94 9.69 2.79
C GLY A 175 -16.70 10.82 2.12
N LEU A 176 -17.69 11.37 2.83
CA LEU A 176 -18.41 12.55 2.40
C LEU A 176 -18.49 13.60 3.51
N GLU A 177 -18.65 14.85 3.11
CA GLU A 177 -18.97 15.96 4.00
C GLU A 177 -20.39 16.43 3.72
N TRP A 178 -21.28 16.28 4.70
CA TRP A 178 -22.66 16.75 4.58
C TRP A 178 -22.71 18.27 4.74
N SER A 179 -23.21 18.96 3.71
CA SER A 179 -23.29 20.44 3.73
C SER A 179 -24.40 20.99 4.64
N GLY A 180 -25.27 20.11 5.14
CA GLY A 180 -26.48 20.47 5.88
C GLY A 180 -27.66 20.87 4.97
N TRP A 181 -27.48 20.90 3.64
CA TRP A 181 -28.54 21.22 2.69
C TRP A 181 -29.17 19.96 2.07
N SER A 182 -30.50 19.95 2.01
CA SER A 182 -31.29 18.98 1.25
C SER A 182 -32.27 19.72 0.32
N GLY A 183 -32.67 19.11 -0.78
CA GLY A 183 -33.53 19.72 -1.78
C GLY A 183 -34.60 18.80 -2.33
N ARG A 184 -35.66 19.38 -2.91
CA ARG A 184 -36.70 18.64 -3.67
C ARG A 184 -37.29 19.50 -4.78
N HIS A 185 -37.65 18.87 -5.90
CA HIS A 185 -38.45 19.50 -6.96
C HIS A 185 -39.95 19.42 -6.62
N PHE A 186 -40.65 20.52 -6.85
CA PHE A 186 -42.09 20.60 -6.70
C PHE A 186 -42.72 20.97 -8.04
N PRO A 187 -43.69 20.19 -8.56
CA PRO A 187 -44.43 20.52 -9.78
C PRO A 187 -45.25 21.82 -9.66
N GLU A 188 -45.63 22.21 -8.43
CA GLU A 188 -46.34 23.45 -8.13
C GLU A 188 -45.93 23.99 -6.76
N LEU A 189 -45.44 25.23 -6.71
CA LEU A 189 -45.03 25.93 -5.49
C LEU A 189 -46.17 26.74 -4.84
N GLN A 190 -47.30 26.94 -5.52
CA GLN A 190 -48.44 27.72 -5.00
C GLN A 190 -49.26 26.96 -3.95
N THR A 191 -49.51 27.61 -2.81
CA THR A 191 -50.09 27.00 -1.58
C THR A 191 -51.48 26.37 -1.68
N THR A 192 -52.22 26.54 -2.79
CA THR A 192 -53.64 26.16 -2.86
C THR A 192 -53.89 24.70 -3.26
N ASP A 193 -52.87 23.99 -3.76
CA ASP A 193 -52.86 22.55 -4.10
C ASP A 193 -51.41 22.00 -4.19
N SER A 194 -50.46 22.61 -3.46
CA SER A 194 -49.04 22.25 -3.53
C SER A 194 -48.66 21.14 -2.55
N GLU A 195 -47.74 20.28 -2.98
CA GLU A 195 -47.07 19.28 -2.14
C GLU A 195 -46.04 19.90 -1.18
N VAL A 196 -45.76 21.21 -1.28
CA VAL A 196 -44.82 21.91 -0.40
C VAL A 196 -45.34 21.88 1.04
N PRO A 197 -44.59 21.27 1.98
CA PRO A 197 -45.00 21.21 3.38
C PRO A 197 -45.22 22.59 4.02
N GLN A 198 -46.27 22.73 4.84
CA GLN A 198 -46.62 23.99 5.49
C GLN A 198 -45.49 24.56 6.39
N TRP A 199 -44.63 23.70 6.93
CA TRP A 199 -43.50 24.12 7.75
C TRP A 199 -42.42 24.84 6.94
N ILE A 200 -42.21 24.49 5.67
CA ILE A 200 -41.29 25.18 4.75
C ILE A 200 -41.78 26.61 4.53
N ILE A 201 -43.07 26.77 4.21
CA ILE A 201 -43.70 28.08 4.02
C ILE A 201 -43.55 28.91 5.29
N THR A 202 -43.87 28.32 6.45
CA THR A 202 -43.79 28.98 7.75
C THR A 202 -42.35 29.41 8.06
N ASN A 203 -41.35 28.57 7.77
CA ASN A 203 -39.94 28.89 8.00
C ASN A 203 -39.45 30.00 7.06
N TYR A 204 -39.83 29.95 5.78
CA TYR A 204 -39.49 31.00 4.81
C TYR A 204 -40.04 32.38 5.22
N GLU A 205 -41.26 32.43 5.75
CA GLU A 205 -41.92 33.68 6.15
C GLU A 205 -41.43 34.26 7.50
N LYS A 206 -40.61 33.52 8.27
CA LYS A 206 -40.01 34.04 9.53
C LYS A 206 -39.09 35.25 9.30
N SER A 207 -38.57 35.45 8.10
CA SER A 207 -37.64 36.53 7.75
C SER A 207 -38.31 37.77 7.13
N ASP A 208 -39.57 38.06 7.46
CA ASP A 208 -40.38 39.17 6.87
C ASP A 208 -40.56 39.07 5.34
N ARG A 209 -40.38 37.86 4.78
CA ARG A 209 -40.66 37.52 3.39
C ARG A 209 -42.06 36.91 3.27
N LYS A 210 -42.67 36.99 2.09
CA LYS A 210 -43.97 36.37 1.81
C LYS A 210 -43.77 35.23 0.80
N TRP A 211 -44.41 34.08 1.01
CA TRP A 211 -44.41 33.00 0.02
C TRP A 211 -45.30 33.38 -1.17
N ASP A 212 -44.69 33.81 -2.28
CA ASP A 212 -45.37 34.29 -3.49
C ASP A 212 -44.76 33.63 -4.74
N PHE A 213 -44.62 32.30 -4.69
CA PHE A 213 -44.10 31.47 -5.78
C PHE A 213 -45.25 30.78 -6.54
N GLU A 214 -45.11 30.69 -7.86
CA GLU A 214 -46.07 30.03 -8.75
C GLU A 214 -45.32 29.19 -9.79
N GLY A 215 -45.89 28.03 -10.15
CA GLY A 215 -45.28 27.08 -11.07
C GLY A 215 -44.25 26.19 -10.39
N ALA A 216 -43.54 25.39 -11.19
CA ALA A 216 -42.58 24.41 -10.71
C ALA A 216 -41.24 25.05 -10.28
N GLY A 217 -40.49 24.33 -9.46
CA GLY A 217 -39.16 24.73 -9.03
C GLY A 217 -38.59 23.87 -7.91
N PHE A 218 -37.39 24.21 -7.45
CA PHE A 218 -36.72 23.53 -6.35
C PHE A 218 -36.85 24.32 -5.05
N VAL A 219 -37.06 23.60 -3.95
CA VAL A 219 -36.93 24.12 -2.59
C VAL A 219 -35.75 23.43 -1.93
N LEU A 220 -34.81 24.22 -1.44
CA LEU A 220 -33.64 23.76 -0.68
C LEU A 220 -33.78 24.20 0.77
N VAL A 221 -33.46 23.31 1.69
CA VAL A 221 -33.61 23.48 3.13
C VAL A 221 -32.29 23.17 3.81
N HIS A 222 -31.83 24.07 4.69
CA HIS A 222 -30.71 23.81 5.57
C HIS A 222 -31.19 23.27 6.91
N ASP A 223 -30.71 22.10 7.34
CA ASP A 223 -31.21 21.39 8.52
C ASP A 223 -30.97 22.17 9.82
N GLU A 224 -29.73 22.62 10.07
CA GLU A 224 -29.40 23.34 11.31
C GLU A 224 -30.01 24.76 11.39
N THR A 225 -29.96 25.54 10.30
CA THR A 225 -30.39 26.95 10.32
C THR A 225 -31.86 27.15 9.98
N SER A 226 -32.54 26.12 9.45
CA SER A 226 -33.87 26.22 8.85
C SER A 226 -33.98 27.25 7.71
N GLU A 227 -32.84 27.60 7.08
CA GLU A 227 -32.83 28.50 5.92
C GLU A 227 -33.49 27.82 4.71
N ILE A 228 -34.26 28.60 3.95
CA ILE A 228 -35.02 28.12 2.79
C ILE A 228 -34.63 28.92 1.55
N ILE A 229 -34.20 28.22 0.51
CA ILE A 229 -33.91 28.78 -0.82
C ILE A 229 -34.89 28.19 -1.82
N VAL A 230 -35.46 29.06 -2.66
CA VAL A 230 -36.38 28.65 -3.73
C VAL A 230 -35.78 29.07 -5.07
N LEU A 231 -35.69 28.10 -5.98
CA LEU A 231 -35.32 28.28 -7.38
C LEU A 231 -36.57 28.07 -8.24
N SER A 232 -37.12 29.15 -8.81
CA SER A 232 -38.37 29.09 -9.58
C SER A 232 -38.12 29.00 -11.09
N GLU A 233 -38.81 28.07 -11.75
CA GLU A 233 -38.82 27.97 -13.23
C GLU A 233 -39.46 29.22 -13.86
N LYS A 234 -40.55 29.70 -13.26
CA LYS A 234 -41.27 30.89 -13.72
C LYS A 234 -40.44 32.17 -13.61
N ALA A 235 -39.60 32.27 -12.58
CA ALA A 235 -38.66 33.38 -12.41
C ALA A 235 -37.39 33.24 -13.29
N ALA A 236 -37.30 32.19 -14.09
CA ALA A 236 -36.12 31.84 -14.90
C ALA A 236 -34.85 31.73 -14.05
N GLU A 237 -34.95 31.15 -12.85
CA GLU A 237 -33.83 30.86 -11.95
C GLU A 237 -33.30 29.45 -12.18
N VAL A 238 -34.17 28.54 -12.60
CA VAL A 238 -33.87 27.18 -13.06
C VAL A 238 -34.69 26.87 -14.32
N GLY A 239 -34.18 26.00 -15.17
CA GLY A 239 -34.86 25.53 -16.38
C GLY A 239 -35.84 24.39 -16.12
N THR A 240 -36.49 23.94 -17.18
CA THR A 240 -37.53 22.89 -17.15
C THR A 240 -36.99 21.47 -17.25
N ASP A 241 -35.67 21.32 -17.37
CA ASP A 241 -35.05 20.01 -17.60
C ASP A 241 -35.05 19.15 -16.31
N GLY A 242 -35.08 19.78 -15.13
CA GLY A 242 -35.08 19.06 -13.85
C GLY A 242 -33.67 18.74 -13.35
N LEU A 243 -33.57 17.78 -12.42
CA LEU A 243 -32.31 17.34 -11.80
C LEU A 243 -31.98 15.93 -12.30
N HIS A 244 -30.84 15.73 -12.94
CA HIS A 244 -30.40 14.46 -13.50
C HIS A 244 -29.09 14.00 -12.87
N LEU A 245 -28.82 12.70 -12.95
CA LEU A 245 -27.52 12.12 -12.71
C LEU A 245 -26.74 12.10 -14.03
N GLU A 246 -25.56 12.69 -14.04
CA GLU A 246 -24.53 12.49 -15.05
C GLU A 246 -23.48 11.53 -14.47
N PHE A 247 -23.29 10.38 -15.10
CA PHE A 247 -22.38 9.35 -14.61
C PHE A 247 -20.94 9.68 -15.00
N THR A 248 -20.01 9.49 -14.07
CA THR A 248 -18.57 9.62 -14.34
C THR A 248 -18.08 8.48 -15.22
N GLU A 249 -16.80 8.49 -15.61
CA GLU A 249 -16.21 7.38 -16.37
C GLU A 249 -16.32 6.06 -15.59
N LYS A 250 -15.98 6.08 -14.29
CA LYS A 250 -16.13 4.94 -13.38
C LYS A 250 -17.59 4.51 -13.22
N GLY A 251 -18.51 5.45 -13.02
CA GLY A 251 -19.94 5.12 -12.93
C GLY A 251 -20.52 4.55 -14.23
N THR A 252 -20.04 5.00 -15.39
CA THR A 252 -20.43 4.46 -16.69
C THR A 252 -19.92 3.03 -16.87
N GLU A 253 -18.68 2.77 -16.48
CA GLU A 253 -18.08 1.43 -16.49
C GLU A 253 -18.87 0.47 -15.60
N GLN A 254 -19.25 0.92 -14.40
CA GLN A 254 -19.95 0.09 -13.43
C GLN A 254 -21.42 -0.17 -13.78
N PHE A 255 -22.16 0.85 -14.20
CA PHE A 255 -23.63 0.77 -14.35
C PHE A 255 -24.12 0.68 -15.79
N ASP A 256 -23.24 0.88 -16.80
CA ASP A 256 -23.63 1.05 -18.22
C ASP A 256 -24.67 2.18 -18.41
N LEU A 257 -24.53 3.24 -17.62
CA LEU A 257 -25.37 4.43 -17.65
C LEU A 257 -24.51 5.67 -17.91
N LYS A 258 -24.99 6.57 -18.77
CA LYS A 258 -24.35 7.88 -18.99
C LYS A 258 -25.11 9.03 -18.35
N ASN A 259 -26.44 8.95 -18.38
CA ASN A 259 -27.35 9.95 -17.83
C ASN A 259 -28.62 9.28 -17.29
N SER A 260 -29.32 9.96 -16.37
CA SER A 260 -30.66 9.54 -15.89
C SER A 260 -31.79 10.41 -16.45
N PRO A 261 -33.05 9.93 -16.39
CA PRO A 261 -34.23 10.82 -16.34
C PRO A 261 -34.16 11.77 -15.14
N ALA A 262 -35.00 12.80 -15.13
CA ALA A 262 -35.09 13.73 -14.02
C ALA A 262 -35.53 13.02 -12.73
N PHE A 263 -34.79 13.27 -11.66
CA PHE A 263 -35.09 12.92 -10.28
C PHE A 263 -35.80 14.10 -9.62
N GLY A 264 -37.04 13.87 -9.18
CA GLY A 264 -37.91 14.93 -8.64
C GLY A 264 -38.04 14.94 -7.12
N TYR A 265 -37.50 13.94 -6.42
CA TYR A 265 -37.75 13.74 -5.00
C TYR A 265 -36.64 14.33 -4.12
N TRP A 266 -36.61 13.96 -2.84
CA TRP A 266 -35.64 14.51 -1.89
C TRP A 266 -34.21 14.03 -2.17
N PHE A 267 -33.26 14.96 -2.12
CA PHE A 267 -31.83 14.72 -2.31
C PHE A 267 -30.98 15.52 -1.32
N ASP A 268 -29.78 15.04 -1.03
CA ASP A 268 -28.77 15.72 -0.22
C ASP A 268 -27.75 16.44 -1.10
N ILE A 269 -27.22 17.55 -0.59
CA ILE A 269 -26.11 18.27 -1.20
C ILE A 269 -24.86 17.98 -0.36
N ASN A 270 -23.92 17.26 -0.94
CA ASN A 270 -22.73 16.75 -0.25
C ASN A 270 -21.45 17.11 -1.03
N ILE A 271 -20.32 16.98 -0.35
CA ILE A 271 -18.98 17.08 -0.97
C ILE A 271 -18.27 15.75 -0.74
N ALA A 272 -17.53 15.24 -1.74
CA ALA A 272 -16.72 14.04 -1.59
C ALA A 272 -15.37 14.37 -0.96
N SER A 273 -14.92 13.51 -0.04
CA SER A 273 -13.55 13.54 0.47
C SER A 273 -12.55 13.17 -0.64
N PRO A 274 -11.26 13.58 -0.56
CA PRO A 274 -10.27 13.39 -1.64
C PRO A 274 -10.16 11.95 -2.18
N ASP A 275 -10.34 10.94 -1.32
CA ASP A 275 -10.17 9.53 -1.67
C ASP A 275 -11.48 8.82 -2.04
N THR A 276 -12.59 9.54 -2.15
CA THR A 276 -13.91 8.94 -2.41
C THR A 276 -14.26 9.00 -3.89
N GLU A 277 -14.65 7.84 -4.43
CA GLU A 277 -15.05 7.75 -5.82
C GLU A 277 -16.47 8.29 -6.01
N VAL A 278 -16.63 9.27 -6.91
CA VAL A 278 -17.93 9.76 -7.35
C VAL A 278 -18.33 9.01 -8.61
N LEU A 279 -19.45 8.27 -8.56
CA LEU A 279 -19.96 7.50 -9.70
C LEU A 279 -20.97 8.29 -10.54
N ALA A 280 -21.66 9.27 -9.93
CA ALA A 280 -22.53 10.19 -10.65
C ALA A 280 -22.63 11.53 -9.91
N ASP A 281 -22.75 12.61 -10.68
CA ASP A 281 -23.02 13.96 -10.20
C ASP A 281 -24.45 14.38 -10.52
N TYR A 282 -25.05 15.18 -9.65
CA TYR A 282 -26.29 15.88 -9.94
C TYR A 282 -26.05 17.06 -10.91
N LYS A 283 -26.89 17.12 -11.95
CA LYS A 283 -26.94 18.18 -12.96
C LYS A 283 -28.35 18.74 -13.08
N TRP A 284 -28.46 20.06 -13.08
CA TRP A 284 -29.71 20.79 -13.27
C TRP A 284 -29.47 22.07 -14.07
N ASP A 285 -30.49 22.52 -14.79
CA ASP A 285 -30.40 23.68 -15.69
C ASP A 285 -30.54 25.02 -14.93
N VAL A 286 -29.62 25.30 -14.01
CA VAL A 286 -29.64 26.54 -13.22
C VAL A 286 -29.26 27.74 -14.10
N LYS A 287 -30.10 28.78 -14.10
CA LYS A 287 -29.85 30.04 -14.82
C LYS A 287 -29.01 30.98 -13.98
N LYS A 288 -28.47 32.04 -14.59
CA LYS A 288 -27.56 32.98 -13.91
C LYS A 288 -28.12 33.52 -12.58
N SER A 289 -29.39 33.91 -12.53
CA SER A 289 -30.04 34.37 -11.30
C SER A 289 -30.17 33.30 -10.21
N GLY A 290 -30.39 32.03 -10.59
CA GLY A 290 -30.37 30.91 -9.65
C GLY A 290 -28.96 30.57 -9.17
N SER A 291 -27.98 30.62 -10.07
CA SER A 291 -26.56 30.39 -9.75
C SER A 291 -26.06 31.42 -8.74
N ASP A 292 -26.44 32.69 -8.88
CA ASP A 292 -26.09 33.74 -7.93
C ASP A 292 -26.72 33.51 -6.54
N LYS A 293 -27.93 32.90 -6.47
CA LYS A 293 -28.56 32.50 -5.20
C LYS A 293 -27.85 31.34 -4.53
N LEU A 294 -27.44 30.33 -5.30
CA LEU A 294 -26.72 29.16 -4.79
C LEU A 294 -25.33 29.55 -4.28
N GLU A 295 -24.60 30.36 -5.04
CA GLU A 295 -23.28 30.88 -4.66
C GLU A 295 -23.36 31.71 -3.37
N ALA A 296 -24.39 32.56 -3.23
CA ALA A 296 -24.60 33.33 -2.01
C ALA A 296 -24.89 32.47 -0.76
N ALA A 297 -25.36 31.24 -0.96
CA ALA A 297 -25.64 30.27 0.10
C ALA A 297 -24.53 29.23 0.29
N GLY A 298 -23.43 29.31 -0.48
CA GLY A 298 -22.34 28.35 -0.44
C GLY A 298 -22.69 26.98 -1.05
N ILE A 299 -23.74 26.89 -1.87
CA ILE A 299 -24.18 25.65 -2.50
C ILE A 299 -23.48 25.50 -3.86
N PRO A 300 -22.76 24.39 -4.11
CA PRO A 300 -22.10 24.16 -5.39
C PRO A 300 -23.11 23.93 -6.51
N LEU A 301 -22.75 24.31 -7.75
CA LEU A 301 -23.62 24.13 -8.91
C LEU A 301 -23.73 22.67 -9.37
N ASN A 302 -22.70 21.88 -9.09
CA ASN A 302 -22.64 20.44 -9.32
C ASN A 302 -22.15 19.79 -8.04
N PHE A 303 -22.77 18.69 -7.64
CA PHE A 303 -22.43 17.95 -6.43
C PHE A 303 -22.71 16.45 -6.63
N PRO A 304 -22.02 15.56 -5.89
CA PRO A 304 -22.14 14.13 -6.12
C PRO A 304 -23.53 13.59 -5.75
N ALA A 305 -24.03 12.68 -6.58
CA ALA A 305 -25.29 11.96 -6.39
C ALA A 305 -25.07 10.51 -5.90
N VAL A 306 -23.95 9.90 -6.29
CA VAL A 306 -23.60 8.52 -5.94
C VAL A 306 -22.13 8.46 -5.53
N PHE A 307 -21.91 8.08 -4.27
CA PHE A 307 -20.60 7.89 -3.66
C PHE A 307 -20.27 6.41 -3.61
N HIS A 308 -19.00 6.07 -3.81
CA HIS A 308 -18.49 4.71 -3.74
C HIS A 308 -17.13 4.65 -3.05
N GLN A 309 -16.98 3.64 -2.19
CA GLN A 309 -15.71 3.23 -1.63
C GLN A 309 -15.62 1.71 -1.62
N SER A 310 -14.47 1.17 -2.03
CA SER A 310 -14.13 -0.23 -1.85
C SER A 310 -13.08 -0.34 -0.75
N LYS A 311 -13.46 -0.81 0.43
CA LYS A 311 -12.56 -0.98 1.59
C LYS A 311 -13.04 -2.09 2.52
N TYR A 312 -12.11 -2.69 3.27
CA TYR A 312 -12.39 -3.84 4.17
C TYR A 312 -13.00 -5.04 3.45
N GLY A 313 -12.66 -5.21 2.16
CA GLY A 313 -13.27 -6.20 1.30
C GLY A 313 -14.74 -5.93 0.99
N ALA A 314 -15.34 -4.79 1.36
CA ALA A 314 -16.73 -4.42 1.11
C ALA A 314 -16.86 -3.28 0.09
N ASP A 315 -17.91 -3.33 -0.72
CA ASP A 315 -18.34 -2.18 -1.52
C ASP A 315 -19.35 -1.35 -0.72
N ILE A 316 -19.04 -0.06 -0.54
CA ILE A 316 -19.81 0.89 0.27
C ILE A 316 -20.35 1.98 -0.64
N TYR A 317 -21.68 2.05 -0.77
CA TYR A 317 -22.38 3.02 -1.59
C TYR A 317 -23.21 3.95 -0.72
N TYR A 318 -23.16 5.24 -1.04
CA TYR A 318 -24.14 6.19 -0.55
C TYR A 318 -24.84 6.91 -1.71
N PHE A 319 -26.16 6.83 -1.71
CA PHE A 319 -27.04 7.49 -2.67
C PHE A 319 -27.56 8.78 -2.05
N ALA A 320 -27.13 9.92 -2.58
CA ALA A 320 -27.52 11.25 -2.10
C ALA A 320 -28.93 11.65 -2.58
N GLY A 321 -29.83 10.68 -2.71
CA GLY A 321 -31.23 10.85 -3.05
C GLY A 321 -32.00 9.62 -2.67
N ASP A 322 -33.29 9.80 -2.44
CA ASP A 322 -34.20 8.72 -2.13
C ASP A 322 -34.66 8.07 -3.43
N PHE A 323 -33.82 7.17 -3.95
CA PHE A 323 -33.88 6.63 -5.31
C PHE A 323 -34.85 5.45 -5.42
N VAL A 324 -35.05 4.74 -4.31
CA VAL A 324 -35.93 3.57 -4.22
C VAL A 324 -37.40 3.93 -3.99
N ASP A 325 -37.69 5.10 -3.41
CA ASP A 325 -39.04 5.56 -3.13
C ASP A 325 -39.92 5.43 -4.38
N MET A 326 -41.01 4.67 -4.23
CA MET A 326 -42.01 4.49 -5.27
C MET A 326 -43.42 4.45 -4.67
N ASP A 327 -44.40 5.09 -5.31
CA ASP A 327 -45.80 5.00 -4.89
C ASP A 327 -46.44 3.63 -5.14
N ASP A 328 -46.16 3.01 -6.30
CA ASP A 328 -46.72 1.72 -6.69
C ASP A 328 -45.72 0.92 -7.51
N VAL A 329 -45.57 -0.36 -7.15
CA VAL A 329 -44.79 -1.35 -7.89
C VAL A 329 -45.70 -2.46 -8.41
N PRO A 330 -45.43 -3.03 -9.60
CA PRO A 330 -46.30 -4.04 -10.18
C PRO A 330 -46.43 -5.29 -9.30
N ARG A 331 -47.67 -5.73 -9.03
CA ARG A 331 -47.97 -6.86 -8.12
C ARG A 331 -47.38 -8.21 -8.52
N PHE A 332 -46.88 -8.35 -9.75
CA PHE A 332 -46.26 -9.59 -10.21
C PHE A 332 -44.75 -9.36 -10.40
N THR A 333 -43.95 -10.17 -9.72
CA THR A 333 -42.48 -10.18 -9.83
C THR A 333 -41.98 -11.25 -10.82
N ARG A 334 -42.81 -12.27 -11.09
CA ARG A 334 -42.45 -13.50 -11.82
C ARG A 334 -42.62 -13.42 -13.34
N TYR A 335 -41.95 -12.48 -13.99
CA TYR A 335 -42.03 -12.30 -15.45
C TYR A 335 -40.69 -11.85 -16.00
N ALA A 336 -39.96 -12.71 -16.72
CA ALA A 336 -38.61 -12.36 -17.16
C ALA A 336 -38.57 -11.12 -18.09
N GLY A 337 -37.63 -10.21 -17.85
CA GLY A 337 -37.43 -9.01 -18.68
C GLY A 337 -38.49 -7.92 -18.49
N PHE A 338 -39.34 -8.02 -17.46
CA PHE A 338 -40.37 -7.02 -17.20
C PHE A 338 -39.80 -5.65 -16.85
N SER A 339 -38.70 -5.58 -16.07
CA SER A 339 -37.99 -4.33 -15.80
C SER A 339 -37.59 -3.61 -17.09
N LYS A 340 -37.02 -4.33 -18.07
CA LYS A 340 -36.65 -3.80 -19.39
C LYS A 340 -37.85 -3.29 -20.20
N ILE A 341 -39.00 -3.98 -20.13
CA ILE A 341 -40.24 -3.52 -20.77
C ILE A 341 -40.71 -2.21 -20.13
N ARG A 342 -40.70 -2.12 -18.79
CA ARG A 342 -41.09 -0.92 -18.05
C ARG A 342 -40.13 0.24 -18.32
N SER A 343 -38.83 -0.02 -18.36
CA SER A 343 -37.79 0.93 -18.74
C SER A 343 -38.00 1.48 -20.16
N PHE A 344 -38.35 0.63 -21.13
CA PHE A 344 -38.67 1.08 -22.50
C PHE A 344 -39.96 1.89 -22.60
N LEU A 345 -40.99 1.51 -21.81
CA LEU A 345 -42.30 2.16 -21.83
C LEU A 345 -42.39 3.40 -20.93
N SER A 346 -41.46 3.59 -19.99
CA SER A 346 -41.44 4.76 -19.12
C SER A 346 -41.02 5.99 -19.92
N SER A 347 -41.82 7.04 -19.79
CA SER A 347 -41.61 8.32 -20.42
C SER A 347 -41.58 9.37 -19.34
N GLU A 348 -40.48 10.10 -19.30
CA GLU A 348 -40.23 11.20 -18.37
C GLU A 348 -41.29 12.31 -18.48
N LEU A 349 -41.83 12.51 -19.68
CA LEU A 349 -42.96 13.43 -19.93
C LEU A 349 -44.26 13.03 -19.22
N VAL A 350 -44.39 11.77 -18.82
CA VAL A 350 -45.61 11.22 -18.19
C VAL A 350 -45.42 11.05 -16.69
N ASP A 351 -44.26 10.55 -16.27
CA ASP A 351 -43.93 10.26 -14.88
C ASP A 351 -42.41 10.15 -14.71
N ALA A 352 -41.80 11.21 -14.17
CA ALA A 352 -40.34 11.33 -14.01
C ALA A 352 -39.81 10.34 -12.96
N GLU A 353 -40.46 10.24 -11.79
CA GLU A 353 -40.09 9.33 -10.70
C GLU A 353 -40.10 7.86 -11.17
N LYS A 354 -41.19 7.41 -11.81
CA LYS A 354 -41.21 6.05 -12.37
C LYS A 354 -40.14 5.87 -13.44
N SER A 355 -39.88 6.90 -14.24
CA SER A 355 -38.84 6.81 -15.27
C SER A 355 -37.46 6.63 -14.66
N PHE A 356 -37.13 7.40 -13.62
CA PHE A 356 -35.89 7.31 -12.85
C PHE A 356 -35.72 5.91 -12.24
N TYR A 357 -36.72 5.40 -11.52
CA TYR A 357 -36.68 4.07 -10.93
C TYR A 357 -36.35 2.96 -11.95
N TRP A 358 -37.07 2.94 -13.09
CA TRP A 358 -36.89 1.88 -14.10
C TRP A 358 -35.65 2.03 -14.99
N LYS A 359 -35.13 3.26 -15.18
CA LYS A 359 -34.00 3.54 -16.09
C LYS A 359 -32.68 3.77 -15.37
N THR A 360 -32.70 4.01 -14.06
CA THR A 360 -31.51 4.41 -13.30
C THR A 360 -31.33 3.56 -12.06
N TYR A 361 -32.26 3.59 -11.10
CA TYR A 361 -32.14 2.82 -9.85
C TYR A 361 -32.04 1.29 -10.11
N ILE A 362 -32.93 0.73 -10.93
CA ILE A 362 -32.95 -0.71 -11.23
C ILE A 362 -31.62 -1.18 -11.85
N PRO A 363 -31.09 -0.59 -12.94
CA PRO A 363 -29.79 -0.97 -13.47
C PRO A 363 -28.64 -0.83 -12.45
N MET A 364 -28.62 0.24 -11.65
CA MET A 364 -27.59 0.43 -10.63
C MET A 364 -27.61 -0.69 -9.60
N MET A 365 -28.77 -0.97 -9.00
CA MET A 365 -28.91 -2.04 -8.02
C MET A 365 -28.71 -3.44 -8.63
N GLU A 366 -29.07 -3.66 -9.90
CA GLU A 366 -28.76 -4.91 -10.61
C GLU A 366 -27.25 -5.14 -10.72
N ALA A 367 -26.46 -4.09 -10.95
CA ALA A 367 -25.00 -4.16 -10.98
C ALA A 367 -24.41 -4.42 -9.59
N ILE A 368 -24.83 -3.65 -8.57
CA ILE A 368 -24.36 -3.81 -7.18
C ILE A 368 -24.62 -5.24 -6.70
N LEU A 369 -25.85 -5.74 -6.85
CA LEU A 369 -26.21 -7.09 -6.43
C LEU A 369 -25.48 -8.19 -7.21
N ALA A 370 -25.10 -7.94 -8.46
CA ALA A 370 -24.29 -8.88 -9.24
C ALA A 370 -22.84 -8.93 -8.74
N THR A 371 -22.27 -7.79 -8.34
CA THR A 371 -20.95 -7.71 -7.70
C THR A 371 -20.94 -8.47 -6.36
N THR A 372 -21.92 -8.21 -5.48
CA THR A 372 -22.08 -8.94 -4.21
C THR A 372 -22.19 -10.46 -4.42
N GLU A 373 -22.97 -10.89 -5.42
CA GLU A 373 -23.11 -12.32 -5.77
C GLU A 373 -21.78 -12.93 -6.26
N LYS A 374 -21.03 -12.22 -7.12
CA LYS A 374 -19.73 -12.68 -7.62
C LYS A 374 -18.76 -12.87 -6.47
N LYS A 375 -18.64 -11.88 -5.58
CA LYS A 375 -17.74 -11.92 -4.41
C LYS A 375 -18.06 -13.08 -3.48
N ARG A 376 -19.34 -13.31 -3.17
CA ARG A 376 -19.77 -14.49 -2.41
C ARG A 376 -19.37 -15.80 -3.09
N THR A 377 -19.57 -15.89 -4.41
CA THR A 377 -19.24 -17.10 -5.18
C THR A 377 -17.73 -17.36 -5.18
N LEU A 378 -16.92 -16.31 -5.32
CA LEU A 378 -15.45 -16.39 -5.24
C LEU A 378 -15.03 -16.90 -3.86
N ALA A 379 -15.52 -16.30 -2.77
CA ALA A 379 -15.24 -16.76 -1.41
C ALA A 379 -15.62 -18.24 -1.17
N GLU A 380 -16.74 -18.72 -1.74
CA GLU A 380 -17.13 -20.14 -1.66
C GLU A 380 -16.28 -21.07 -2.56
N THR A 381 -15.69 -20.53 -3.64
CA THR A 381 -14.85 -21.29 -4.58
C THR A 381 -13.40 -21.34 -4.12
N THR A 382 -12.89 -20.29 -3.50
CA THR A 382 -11.60 -20.23 -2.80
C THR A 382 -11.49 -21.33 -1.73
N LYS A 383 -12.54 -21.57 -0.96
CA LYS A 383 -12.61 -22.70 -0.02
C LYS A 383 -12.52 -24.09 -0.68
N LYS A 384 -12.53 -24.16 -2.01
CA LYS A 384 -12.39 -25.40 -2.80
C LYS A 384 -11.11 -25.45 -3.62
N ALA A 385 -10.20 -24.46 -3.49
CA ALA A 385 -8.90 -24.43 -4.16
C ALA A 385 -7.82 -25.29 -3.47
N GLU A 386 -8.24 -26.30 -2.71
CA GLU A 386 -7.34 -27.26 -2.07
C GLU A 386 -7.80 -28.68 -2.41
N VAL A 387 -6.84 -29.60 -2.56
CA VAL A 387 -7.16 -31.03 -2.65
C VAL A 387 -7.38 -31.57 -1.26
N VAL A 388 -8.50 -32.26 -1.05
CA VAL A 388 -8.71 -33.09 0.13
C VAL A 388 -8.48 -34.55 -0.23
N GLU A 389 -7.30 -35.07 0.10
CA GLU A 389 -6.94 -36.49 -0.06
C GLU A 389 -6.79 -37.15 1.31
N GLU A 390 -7.45 -38.30 1.49
CA GLU A 390 -7.48 -39.01 2.78
C GLU A 390 -7.96 -38.17 3.99
N GLY A 391 -8.69 -37.08 3.73
CA GLY A 391 -9.17 -36.15 4.74
C GLY A 391 -8.19 -35.05 5.12
N ILE A 392 -7.09 -34.91 4.36
CA ILE A 392 -6.04 -33.91 4.55
C ILE A 392 -6.12 -32.90 3.40
N SER A 393 -6.22 -31.63 3.72
CA SER A 393 -6.23 -30.51 2.76
C SER A 393 -4.83 -30.02 2.46
N TYR A 394 -4.50 -29.77 1.20
CA TYR A 394 -3.26 -29.07 0.84
C TYR A 394 -3.43 -28.30 -0.49
N PRO A 395 -3.07 -27.00 -0.52
CA PRO A 395 -3.21 -26.13 -1.71
C PRO A 395 -2.09 -26.33 -2.74
N SER A 396 -0.96 -26.92 -2.33
CA SER A 396 0.25 -27.02 -3.13
C SER A 396 1.04 -28.30 -2.80
N ARG A 397 1.94 -28.69 -3.71
CA ARG A 397 2.87 -29.80 -3.50
C ARG A 397 4.14 -29.66 -4.33
N ILE A 398 5.15 -30.46 -3.98
CA ILE A 398 6.33 -30.71 -4.81
C ILE A 398 6.16 -32.06 -5.53
N ASN A 399 6.16 -32.03 -6.86
CA ASN A 399 6.01 -33.22 -7.70
C ASN A 399 7.24 -33.38 -8.62
N GLY A 400 8.21 -34.17 -8.18
CA GLY A 400 9.51 -34.25 -8.83
C GLY A 400 10.26 -32.91 -8.70
N ASP A 401 10.68 -32.34 -9.83
CA ASP A 401 11.33 -31.03 -9.89
C ASP A 401 10.35 -29.84 -10.05
N ALA A 402 9.04 -30.07 -9.94
CA ALA A 402 8.03 -29.02 -10.12
C ALA A 402 7.33 -28.66 -8.82
N PHE A 403 7.13 -27.36 -8.60
CA PHE A 403 6.17 -26.84 -7.64
C PHE A 403 4.80 -26.83 -8.31
N GLU A 404 3.77 -27.38 -7.68
CA GLU A 404 2.41 -27.40 -8.21
C GLU A 404 1.44 -26.75 -7.23
N VAL A 405 0.53 -25.92 -7.74
CA VAL A 405 -0.63 -25.39 -7.01
C VAL A 405 -1.92 -26.03 -7.52
N TYR A 406 -2.91 -26.20 -6.65
CA TYR A 406 -4.20 -26.72 -7.02
C TYR A 406 -5.17 -25.60 -7.38
N GLU A 407 -5.50 -25.49 -8.66
CA GLU A 407 -6.37 -24.45 -9.18
C GLU A 407 -7.36 -25.06 -10.17
N ASP A 408 -8.61 -24.60 -10.17
CA ASP A 408 -9.67 -25.06 -11.07
C ASP A 408 -9.87 -26.59 -11.10
N GLY A 409 -9.64 -27.24 -9.96
CA GLY A 409 -9.82 -28.69 -9.83
C GLY A 409 -8.69 -29.55 -10.40
N LYS A 410 -7.53 -28.96 -10.76
CA LYS A 410 -6.36 -29.66 -11.30
C LYS A 410 -5.05 -29.11 -10.72
N TRP A 411 -4.04 -29.97 -10.66
CA TRP A 411 -2.67 -29.56 -10.37
C TRP A 411 -2.08 -28.80 -11.56
N GLN A 412 -1.49 -27.64 -11.29
CA GLN A 412 -0.82 -26.81 -12.28
C GLN A 412 0.61 -26.52 -11.82
N SER A 413 1.59 -26.65 -12.73
CA SER A 413 2.95 -26.22 -12.45
C SER A 413 2.98 -24.72 -12.15
N PHE A 414 3.79 -24.34 -11.17
CA PHE A 414 3.84 -23.00 -10.62
C PHE A 414 5.28 -22.49 -10.63
N THR A 415 5.58 -21.61 -11.59
CA THR A 415 6.84 -20.86 -11.62
C THR A 415 6.74 -19.69 -10.65
N ILE A 416 7.64 -19.62 -9.67
CA ILE A 416 7.58 -18.60 -8.62
C ILE A 416 8.08 -17.26 -9.17
N LYS A 417 7.18 -16.28 -9.23
CA LYS A 417 7.44 -14.86 -9.53
C LYS A 417 7.14 -14.08 -8.26
N GLY A 418 8.11 -14.04 -7.36
CA GLY A 418 7.88 -13.63 -5.99
C GLY A 418 8.48 -12.29 -5.59
N VAL A 419 7.99 -11.75 -4.49
CA VAL A 419 8.60 -10.61 -3.78
C VAL A 419 8.54 -10.84 -2.27
N ASN A 420 9.60 -10.47 -1.56
CA ASN A 420 9.64 -10.46 -0.11
C ASN A 420 8.97 -9.19 0.45
N MET A 421 8.44 -9.26 1.67
CA MET A 421 7.85 -8.10 2.34
C MET A 421 8.26 -8.06 3.81
N GLY A 422 8.82 -6.92 4.22
CA GLY A 422 9.11 -6.60 5.62
C GLY A 422 7.93 -5.93 6.32
N MET A 423 8.09 -5.65 7.62
CA MET A 423 7.04 -5.06 8.47
C MET A 423 7.29 -3.59 8.83
N ALA A 424 8.40 -3.00 8.37
CA ALA A 424 8.75 -1.61 8.64
C ALA A 424 8.35 -0.67 7.50
N LYS A 425 8.14 0.59 7.88
CA LYS A 425 8.00 1.76 7.00
C LYS A 425 8.72 2.97 7.64
N PRO A 426 8.89 4.10 6.94
CA PRO A 426 9.54 5.29 7.50
C PRO A 426 9.02 5.66 8.89
N GLY A 427 9.95 5.99 9.79
CA GLY A 427 9.69 6.39 11.17
C GLY A 427 9.42 5.25 12.15
N THR A 428 9.54 3.99 11.75
CA THR A 428 9.18 2.83 12.60
C THR A 428 10.20 1.70 12.52
N PHE A 429 10.44 1.02 13.63
CA PHE A 429 11.15 -0.26 13.65
C PHE A 429 10.18 -1.41 13.28
N PRO A 430 10.67 -2.52 12.70
CA PRO A 430 9.81 -3.62 12.26
C PRO A 430 8.93 -4.18 13.39
N GLY A 431 9.45 -4.23 14.62
CA GLY A 431 8.71 -4.72 15.79
C GLY A 431 7.51 -3.86 16.23
N GLU A 432 7.29 -2.70 15.61
CA GLU A 432 6.13 -1.84 15.86
C GLU A 432 4.90 -2.22 15.04
N ALA A 433 5.07 -3.01 13.96
CA ALA A 433 3.99 -3.46 13.08
C ALA A 433 3.09 -2.30 12.58
N ALA A 434 3.73 -1.23 12.10
CA ALA A 434 3.10 0.07 11.87
C ALA A 434 2.45 0.25 10.47
N ILE A 435 2.64 -0.70 9.56
CA ILE A 435 1.95 -0.70 8.26
C ILE A 435 0.45 -0.90 8.52
N SER A 436 -0.33 0.03 8.00
CA SER A 436 -1.77 0.10 8.15
C SER A 436 -2.49 -0.82 7.16
N ARG A 437 -3.78 -1.03 7.40
CA ARG A 437 -4.64 -1.82 6.51
C ARG A 437 -4.70 -1.23 5.09
N ASP A 438 -4.89 0.08 4.98
CA ASP A 438 -5.01 0.77 3.69
C ASP A 438 -3.69 0.72 2.88
N GLU A 439 -2.54 0.74 3.58
CA GLU A 439 -1.23 0.52 2.95
C GLU A 439 -1.13 -0.91 2.39
N TYR A 440 -1.50 -1.94 3.16
CA TYR A 440 -1.50 -3.32 2.66
C TYR A 440 -2.47 -3.53 1.48
N ASP A 441 -3.68 -2.98 1.56
CA ASP A 441 -4.66 -3.09 0.48
C ASP A 441 -4.12 -2.48 -0.83
N ARG A 442 -3.49 -1.30 -0.76
CA ARG A 442 -2.83 -0.66 -1.90
C ARG A 442 -1.64 -1.48 -2.39
N TRP A 443 -0.76 -1.91 -1.49
CA TRP A 443 0.45 -2.64 -1.85
C TRP A 443 0.14 -3.99 -2.50
N PHE A 444 -0.83 -4.76 -2.01
CA PHE A 444 -1.20 -6.03 -2.66
C PHE A 444 -1.76 -5.82 -4.07
N LYS A 445 -2.51 -4.74 -4.28
CA LYS A 445 -2.95 -4.36 -5.62
C LYS A 445 -1.76 -4.06 -6.53
N GLU A 446 -0.84 -3.21 -6.12
CA GLU A 446 0.35 -2.85 -6.91
C GLU A 446 1.27 -4.06 -7.14
N ILE A 447 1.42 -4.95 -6.16
CA ILE A 447 2.16 -6.22 -6.30
C ILE A 447 1.50 -7.12 -7.34
N GLY A 448 0.17 -7.29 -7.27
CA GLY A 448 -0.58 -8.05 -8.26
C GLY A 448 -0.48 -7.48 -9.67
N GLU A 449 -0.54 -6.15 -9.80
CA GLU A 449 -0.34 -5.43 -11.06
C GLU A 449 1.07 -5.63 -11.63
N MET A 450 2.07 -5.93 -10.80
CA MET A 450 3.44 -6.28 -11.22
C MET A 450 3.56 -7.71 -11.80
N ASN A 451 2.46 -8.45 -11.93
CA ASN A 451 2.46 -9.87 -12.32
C ASN A 451 3.19 -10.81 -11.35
N VAL A 452 3.37 -10.38 -10.09
CA VAL A 452 3.80 -11.26 -8.99
C VAL A 452 2.68 -12.27 -8.73
N ASN A 453 3.07 -13.52 -8.43
CA ASN A 453 2.15 -14.57 -8.03
C ASN A 453 2.40 -15.09 -6.61
N ALA A 454 3.50 -14.69 -5.96
CA ALA A 454 3.85 -15.13 -4.63
C ALA A 454 4.46 -14.01 -3.76
N LEU A 455 4.08 -13.98 -2.50
CA LEU A 455 4.70 -13.14 -1.48
C LEU A 455 5.45 -14.03 -0.48
N ARG A 456 6.53 -13.51 0.11
CA ARG A 456 7.14 -14.11 1.31
C ARG A 456 7.18 -13.11 2.46
N VAL A 457 6.77 -13.58 3.62
CA VAL A 457 6.92 -12.87 4.90
C VAL A 457 7.73 -13.71 5.88
N TYR A 458 8.53 -13.06 6.71
CA TYR A 458 9.51 -13.69 7.59
C TYR A 458 8.94 -14.14 8.93
N THR A 459 7.93 -13.43 9.39
CA THR A 459 7.40 -13.52 10.75
C THR A 459 5.91 -13.18 10.75
N LEU A 460 5.31 -13.18 11.94
CA LEU A 460 3.92 -12.77 12.14
C LEU A 460 3.74 -11.27 11.84
N HIS A 461 2.93 -10.94 10.85
CA HIS A 461 2.48 -9.58 10.55
C HIS A 461 1.25 -9.18 11.41
N PRO A 462 0.82 -7.90 11.47
CA PRO A 462 -0.41 -7.52 12.18
C PRO A 462 -1.66 -8.12 11.51
N PRO A 463 -2.80 -8.26 12.23
CA PRO A 463 -4.05 -8.77 11.65
C PRO A 463 -4.47 -8.10 10.35
N ALA A 464 -4.22 -6.79 10.24
CA ALA A 464 -4.49 -5.99 9.05
C ALA A 464 -3.86 -6.57 7.77
N PHE A 465 -2.67 -7.19 7.84
CA PHE A 465 -2.03 -7.86 6.71
C PHE A 465 -2.87 -9.05 6.22
N TYR A 466 -3.28 -9.94 7.15
CA TYR A 466 -4.00 -11.16 6.81
C TYR A 466 -5.40 -10.85 6.28
N GLU A 467 -6.05 -9.85 6.86
CA GLU A 467 -7.36 -9.38 6.40
C GLU A 467 -7.23 -8.74 5.00
N ALA A 468 -6.21 -7.89 4.76
CA ALA A 468 -5.92 -7.32 3.43
C ALA A 468 -5.63 -8.40 2.39
N PHE A 469 -4.83 -9.40 2.75
CA PHE A 469 -4.44 -10.48 1.85
C PHE A 469 -5.63 -11.36 1.47
N ALA A 470 -6.49 -11.69 2.45
CA ALA A 470 -7.73 -12.40 2.21
C ALA A 470 -8.67 -11.61 1.28
N ASP A 471 -8.83 -10.31 1.53
CA ASP A 471 -9.75 -9.45 0.77
C ASP A 471 -9.27 -9.22 -0.67
N TYR A 472 -7.96 -9.01 -0.87
CA TYR A 472 -7.36 -8.96 -2.20
C TYR A 472 -7.67 -10.25 -2.98
N ASN A 473 -7.37 -11.40 -2.39
CA ASN A 473 -7.54 -12.70 -3.04
C ASN A 473 -9.01 -13.11 -3.23
N ALA A 474 -9.95 -12.58 -2.45
CA ALA A 474 -11.38 -12.85 -2.60
C ALA A 474 -11.97 -12.26 -3.90
N SER A 475 -11.31 -11.26 -4.49
CA SER A 475 -11.78 -10.57 -5.70
C SER A 475 -10.82 -10.68 -6.89
N ALA A 476 -9.56 -11.05 -6.66
CA ALA A 476 -8.54 -11.14 -7.70
C ALA A 476 -8.82 -12.25 -8.72
N ASP A 477 -8.67 -11.91 -10.01
CA ASP A 477 -8.75 -12.91 -11.09
C ASP A 477 -7.56 -13.89 -11.06
N LYS A 478 -6.39 -13.43 -10.58
CA LYS A 478 -5.21 -14.23 -10.27
C LYS A 478 -4.84 -14.01 -8.81
N PRO A 479 -4.91 -15.04 -7.94
CA PRO A 479 -4.57 -14.86 -6.54
C PRO A 479 -3.06 -14.62 -6.35
N LEU A 480 -2.72 -13.90 -5.29
CA LEU A 480 -1.39 -13.90 -4.70
C LEU A 480 -1.29 -15.04 -3.71
N TYR A 481 -0.24 -15.84 -3.83
CA TYR A 481 0.08 -16.90 -2.89
C TYR A 481 1.09 -16.42 -1.83
N LEU A 482 1.19 -17.13 -0.70
CA LEU A 482 2.08 -16.78 0.41
C LEU A 482 3.00 -17.94 0.77
N TYR A 483 4.28 -17.64 0.89
CA TYR A 483 5.25 -18.44 1.62
C TYR A 483 5.43 -17.81 3.00
N HIS A 484 5.02 -18.53 4.03
CA HIS A 484 5.05 -17.98 5.38
C HIS A 484 6.29 -18.49 6.12
N GLY A 485 7.06 -17.55 6.66
CA GLY A 485 8.18 -17.84 7.53
C GLY A 485 7.79 -17.96 9.00
N VAL A 486 8.62 -18.65 9.77
CA VAL A 486 8.55 -18.61 11.23
C VAL A 486 9.90 -18.17 11.72
N TRP A 487 9.97 -16.98 12.31
CA TRP A 487 11.20 -16.39 12.77
C TRP A 487 11.67 -17.04 14.09
N ILE A 488 12.99 -17.22 14.21
CA ILE A 488 13.65 -17.60 15.46
C ILE A 488 14.54 -16.45 15.91
N ASP A 489 14.55 -16.16 17.21
CA ASP A 489 15.40 -15.11 17.76
C ASP A 489 16.89 -15.43 17.58
N GLU A 490 17.62 -14.52 16.93
CA GLU A 490 19.04 -14.68 16.60
C GLU A 490 19.95 -14.52 17.83
N GLU A 491 19.70 -13.51 18.68
CA GLU A 491 20.57 -13.17 19.81
C GLU A 491 20.79 -14.36 20.77
N PRO A 492 19.75 -15.12 21.20
CA PRO A 492 19.96 -16.33 21.99
C PRO A 492 20.79 -17.42 21.29
N LEU A 493 20.65 -17.60 19.98
CA LEU A 493 21.44 -18.58 19.21
C LEU A 493 22.92 -18.20 19.18
N VAL A 494 23.22 -16.91 19.02
CA VAL A 494 24.59 -16.38 19.04
C VAL A 494 25.20 -16.47 20.44
N GLU A 495 24.41 -16.26 21.50
CA GLU A 495 24.88 -16.34 22.88
C GLU A 495 25.11 -17.78 23.37
N SER A 496 24.19 -18.71 23.06
CA SER A 496 24.27 -20.10 23.51
C SER A 496 25.19 -20.97 22.65
N LEU A 497 25.32 -20.62 21.36
CA LEU A 497 25.91 -21.47 20.32
C LEU A 497 25.28 -22.87 20.24
N ASP A 498 24.02 -23.01 20.69
CA ASP A 498 23.32 -24.29 20.73
C ASP A 498 21.81 -24.09 20.50
N ALA A 499 21.32 -24.57 19.35
CA ALA A 499 19.90 -24.55 19.02
C ALA A 499 19.07 -25.53 19.87
N PHE A 500 19.68 -26.58 20.45
CA PHE A 500 19.00 -27.51 21.37
C PHE A 500 18.72 -26.90 22.75
N ASP A 501 19.14 -25.67 23.02
CA ASP A 501 18.77 -24.99 24.25
C ASP A 501 17.24 -25.05 24.45
N PRO A 502 16.75 -25.58 25.59
CA PRO A 502 15.33 -25.79 25.79
C PRO A 502 14.50 -24.52 25.70
N GLU A 503 15.02 -23.37 26.12
CA GLU A 503 14.31 -22.10 26.06
C GLU A 503 14.13 -21.65 24.61
N ILE A 504 15.20 -21.74 23.81
CA ILE A 504 15.19 -21.41 22.38
C ILE A 504 14.22 -22.32 21.63
N THR A 505 14.37 -23.64 21.78
CA THR A 505 13.52 -24.64 21.10
C THR A 505 12.05 -24.50 21.49
N GLU A 506 11.74 -24.37 22.78
CA GLU A 506 10.35 -24.23 23.23
C GLU A 506 9.72 -22.91 22.79
N ARG A 507 10.49 -21.82 22.72
CA ARG A 507 10.01 -20.54 22.21
C ARG A 507 9.70 -20.62 20.73
N PHE A 508 10.61 -21.18 19.94
CA PHE A 508 10.39 -21.36 18.50
C PHE A 508 9.18 -22.24 18.20
N GLN A 509 9.01 -23.36 18.92
CA GLN A 509 7.83 -24.22 18.76
C GLN A 509 6.51 -23.52 19.15
N LYS A 510 6.53 -22.59 20.10
CA LYS A 510 5.35 -21.75 20.41
C LYS A 510 5.06 -20.78 19.26
N GLU A 511 6.07 -20.18 18.65
CA GLU A 511 5.90 -19.33 17.47
C GLU A 511 5.36 -20.14 16.27
N VAL A 512 5.87 -21.35 16.03
CA VAL A 512 5.33 -22.26 15.00
C VAL A 512 3.81 -22.46 15.18
N LYS A 513 3.37 -22.84 16.38
CA LYS A 513 1.94 -23.04 16.67
C LYS A 513 1.14 -21.77 16.46
N LYS A 514 1.64 -20.65 16.97
CA LYS A 514 1.00 -19.33 16.86
C LYS A 514 0.78 -18.95 15.39
N VAL A 515 1.81 -19.08 14.56
CA VAL A 515 1.75 -18.73 13.14
C VAL A 515 0.82 -19.67 12.37
N VAL A 516 0.85 -20.98 12.65
CA VAL A 516 -0.10 -21.93 12.07
C VAL A 516 -1.54 -21.55 12.41
N ASP A 517 -1.84 -21.28 13.69
CA ASP A 517 -3.18 -20.85 14.12
C ASP A 517 -3.62 -19.54 13.44
N VAL A 518 -2.69 -18.61 13.22
CA VAL A 518 -2.94 -17.33 12.54
C VAL A 518 -3.32 -17.54 11.08
N VAL A 519 -2.57 -18.37 10.35
CA VAL A 519 -2.82 -18.68 8.93
C VAL A 519 -4.22 -19.27 8.72
N HIS A 520 -4.70 -20.06 9.69
CA HIS A 520 -6.04 -20.67 9.70
C HIS A 520 -7.13 -19.77 10.30
N GLY A 521 -6.81 -18.51 10.65
CA GLY A 521 -7.77 -17.56 11.21
C GLY A 521 -8.33 -17.94 12.60
N ASP A 522 -7.59 -18.73 13.38
CA ASP A 522 -7.99 -19.23 14.70
C ASP A 522 -7.01 -18.84 15.82
N ALA A 523 -6.54 -17.58 15.80
CA ALA A 523 -5.58 -17.10 16.79
C ALA A 523 -5.99 -15.80 17.50
N VAL A 524 -5.66 -15.73 18.79
CA VAL A 524 -5.66 -14.50 19.58
C VAL A 524 -4.28 -14.33 20.20
N VAL A 525 -3.48 -13.44 19.63
CA VAL A 525 -2.10 -13.18 20.04
C VAL A 525 -2.08 -12.00 21.00
N LYS A 526 -1.44 -12.20 22.16
CA LYS A 526 -1.29 -11.14 23.17
C LYS A 526 -0.18 -10.19 22.76
N LYS A 527 -0.32 -8.93 23.20
CA LYS A 527 0.69 -7.89 22.96
C LYS A 527 1.98 -8.21 23.68
N GLU A 528 3.08 -8.25 22.94
CA GLU A 528 4.45 -8.42 23.41
C GLU A 528 5.36 -7.40 22.69
N PRO A 529 6.36 -6.81 23.36
CA PRO A 529 7.28 -5.87 22.72
C PRO A 529 7.96 -6.50 21.50
N GLY A 530 8.04 -5.76 20.40
CA GLY A 530 8.67 -6.22 19.16
C GLY A 530 7.87 -7.22 18.33
N HIS A 531 6.64 -7.54 18.72
CA HIS A 531 5.82 -8.57 18.07
C HIS A 531 4.45 -8.03 17.67
N ALA A 532 3.97 -8.45 16.50
CA ALA A 532 2.60 -8.22 16.08
C ALA A 532 1.60 -8.95 17.01
N TYR A 533 0.42 -8.37 17.19
CA TYR A 533 -0.60 -8.88 18.11
C TYR A 533 -2.01 -8.56 17.63
N GLY A 534 -3.01 -9.26 18.16
CA GLY A 534 -4.40 -9.01 17.86
C GLY A 534 -5.22 -10.29 17.73
N LYS A 535 -6.40 -10.15 17.11
CA LYS A 535 -7.27 -11.28 16.79
C LYS A 535 -7.13 -11.56 15.30
N TYR A 536 -6.72 -12.76 14.94
CA TYR A 536 -6.57 -13.19 13.56
C TYR A 536 -7.76 -14.08 13.23
N LYS A 537 -8.61 -13.58 12.34
CA LYS A 537 -9.87 -14.24 11.95
C LYS A 537 -9.94 -14.55 10.45
N ALA A 538 -9.03 -13.96 9.67
CA ALA A 538 -8.92 -14.20 8.25
C ALA A 538 -8.23 -15.55 8.05
N ASP A 539 -8.97 -16.51 7.53
CA ASP A 539 -8.43 -17.80 7.11
C ASP A 539 -7.81 -17.63 5.72
N ILE A 540 -6.48 -17.54 5.68
CA ILE A 540 -5.69 -17.43 4.45
C ILE A 540 -5.04 -18.77 4.07
N SER A 541 -5.36 -19.84 4.78
CA SER A 541 -4.79 -21.17 4.61
C SER A 541 -4.82 -21.70 3.15
N PRO A 542 -5.84 -21.40 2.31
CA PRO A 542 -5.86 -21.80 0.90
C PRO A 542 -4.83 -21.10 0.01
N TYR A 543 -4.31 -19.96 0.47
CA TYR A 543 -3.35 -19.14 -0.27
C TYR A 543 -1.94 -19.27 0.28
N VAL A 544 -1.75 -19.87 1.45
CA VAL A 544 -0.41 -20.22 1.94
C VAL A 544 0.00 -21.51 1.23
N ILE A 545 1.08 -21.47 0.47
CA ILE A 545 1.52 -22.60 -0.37
C ILE A 545 2.85 -23.20 0.06
N GLY A 546 3.50 -22.65 1.08
CA GLY A 546 4.73 -23.23 1.60
C GLY A 546 5.17 -22.60 2.92
N TRP A 547 5.89 -23.38 3.70
CA TRP A 547 6.56 -22.94 4.92
C TRP A 547 8.05 -22.76 4.64
N ILE A 548 8.64 -21.64 5.08
CA ILE A 548 10.09 -21.40 5.04
C ILE A 548 10.54 -20.97 6.44
N ILE A 549 10.82 -21.94 7.31
CA ILE A 549 11.08 -21.66 8.73
C ILE A 549 12.54 -21.28 9.00
N GLY A 550 12.78 -20.53 10.08
CA GLY A 550 14.13 -20.18 10.54
C GLY A 550 14.69 -18.92 9.91
N ILE A 551 15.98 -18.70 10.15
CA ILE A 551 16.77 -17.54 9.73
C ILE A 551 18.03 -18.01 8.98
N GLU A 552 18.85 -17.07 8.52
CA GLU A 552 20.20 -17.37 8.07
C GLU A 552 21.03 -17.87 9.26
N TRP A 553 21.50 -19.13 9.20
CA TRP A 553 22.08 -19.80 10.37
C TRP A 553 23.49 -19.29 10.69
N PHE A 554 23.74 -18.98 11.95
CA PHE A 554 25.05 -18.51 12.40
C PHE A 554 26.11 -19.63 12.29
N PRO A 555 27.14 -19.53 11.43
CA PRO A 555 28.02 -20.67 11.10
C PRO A 555 28.81 -21.19 12.29
N ILE A 556 29.22 -20.28 13.19
CA ILE A 556 29.96 -20.62 14.41
C ILE A 556 29.09 -21.47 15.36
N MET A 557 27.78 -21.19 15.44
CA MET A 557 26.86 -22.03 16.20
C MET A 557 26.77 -23.42 15.57
N VAL A 558 26.62 -23.51 14.26
CA VAL A 558 26.51 -24.82 13.56
C VAL A 558 27.77 -25.67 13.77
N ASP A 559 28.96 -25.08 13.65
CA ASP A 559 30.23 -25.78 13.94
C ASP A 559 30.34 -26.18 15.42
N GLN A 560 29.97 -25.29 16.34
CA GLN A 560 29.99 -25.61 17.77
C GLN A 560 29.06 -26.78 18.12
N MET A 561 27.88 -26.85 17.51
CA MET A 561 26.97 -27.98 17.67
C MET A 561 27.57 -29.30 17.14
N ASN A 562 28.33 -29.29 16.04
CA ASN A 562 29.06 -30.46 15.56
C ASN A 562 30.09 -30.97 16.59
N ILE A 563 30.74 -30.05 17.31
CA ILE A 563 31.71 -30.36 18.36
C ILE A 563 31.03 -30.93 19.60
N ASP A 564 29.89 -30.36 19.99
CA ASP A 564 29.19 -30.73 21.23
C ASP A 564 28.38 -32.02 21.10
N TYR A 565 27.89 -32.33 19.89
CA TYR A 565 26.98 -33.44 19.62
C TYR A 565 27.48 -34.42 18.53
N PRO A 566 28.74 -34.91 18.57
CA PRO A 566 29.33 -35.70 17.47
C PRO A 566 28.70 -37.09 17.28
N ASP A 567 28.01 -37.60 18.30
CA ASP A 567 27.39 -38.93 18.34
C ASP A 567 25.84 -38.86 18.41
N LEU A 568 25.21 -37.71 18.09
CA LEU A 568 23.76 -37.53 18.22
C LEU A 568 22.95 -38.52 17.36
N GLY A 569 23.43 -38.79 16.14
CA GLY A 569 22.76 -39.60 15.14
C GLY A 569 21.56 -38.91 14.50
N ASP A 570 20.76 -39.69 13.76
CA ASP A 570 19.62 -39.17 12.99
C ASP A 570 18.34 -38.98 13.82
N TYR A 571 17.56 -37.96 13.47
CA TYR A 571 16.22 -37.72 13.99
C TYR A 571 15.19 -38.61 13.30
N GLN A 572 14.23 -39.13 14.08
CA GLN A 572 13.17 -40.02 13.61
C GLN A 572 11.80 -39.50 14.06
N GLY A 573 11.27 -38.49 13.35
CA GLY A 573 9.95 -37.88 13.61
C GLY A 573 8.78 -38.73 13.12
N GLN A 574 7.59 -38.16 13.01
CA GLN A 574 6.40 -38.85 12.46
C GLN A 574 6.24 -38.67 10.96
N TYR A 575 6.60 -37.49 10.45
CA TYR A 575 6.40 -37.01 9.08
C TYR A 575 7.70 -36.55 8.44
N VAL A 576 8.65 -36.09 9.25
CA VAL A 576 10.00 -35.68 8.83
C VAL A 576 11.04 -36.47 9.62
N TYR A 577 12.14 -36.82 8.98
CA TYR A 577 13.27 -37.51 9.59
C TYR A 577 14.58 -37.10 8.92
N SER A 578 15.72 -37.43 9.52
CA SER A 578 17.03 -37.10 8.94
C SER A 578 17.82 -38.36 8.57
N GLU A 579 18.76 -38.24 7.62
CA GLU A 579 19.70 -39.30 7.23
C GLU A 579 21.11 -38.73 7.05
N ASN A 580 22.09 -39.27 7.79
CA ASN A 580 23.47 -38.77 7.82
C ASN A 580 23.58 -37.30 8.22
N ALA A 581 22.62 -36.83 9.02
CA ALA A 581 22.52 -35.43 9.37
C ALA A 581 23.51 -35.00 10.45
N ASN A 582 23.97 -33.76 10.35
CA ASN A 582 24.65 -33.07 11.42
C ASN A 582 23.64 -32.63 12.52
N PRO A 583 24.10 -32.17 13.70
CA PRO A 583 23.21 -31.81 14.80
C PRO A 583 22.26 -30.65 14.48
N MET A 584 22.67 -29.70 13.64
CA MET A 584 21.79 -28.60 13.22
C MET A 584 20.70 -29.10 12.27
N GLU A 585 21.07 -29.89 11.26
CA GLU A 585 20.12 -30.54 10.33
C GLU A 585 19.13 -31.45 11.07
N ASN A 586 19.59 -32.17 12.10
CA ASN A 586 18.76 -32.95 13.01
C ASN A 586 17.73 -32.07 13.73
N TRP A 587 18.19 -30.95 14.30
CA TRP A 587 17.32 -29.99 14.98
C TRP A 587 16.29 -29.36 14.02
N VAL A 588 16.68 -29.00 12.80
CA VAL A 588 15.78 -28.48 11.76
C VAL A 588 14.73 -29.53 11.40
N ALA A 589 15.13 -30.79 11.18
CA ALA A 589 14.20 -31.90 10.92
C ALA A 589 13.18 -32.06 12.06
N GLN A 590 13.61 -31.89 13.31
CA GLN A 590 12.72 -31.90 14.48
C GLN A 590 11.70 -30.75 14.44
N GLN A 591 12.09 -29.53 14.06
CA GLN A 591 11.16 -28.40 14.00
C GLN A 591 10.17 -28.52 12.83
N MET A 592 10.62 -29.03 11.67
CA MET A 592 9.74 -29.30 10.53
C MET A 592 8.72 -30.40 10.87
N ASP A 593 9.14 -31.47 11.57
CA ASP A 593 8.22 -32.51 12.06
C ASP A 593 7.19 -31.93 13.05
N HIS A 594 7.62 -31.04 13.93
CA HIS A 594 6.74 -30.36 14.89
C HIS A 594 5.67 -29.52 14.18
N LEU A 595 6.07 -28.72 13.20
CA LEU A 595 5.16 -27.91 12.38
C LEU A 595 4.16 -28.80 11.65
N ALA A 596 4.65 -29.79 10.90
CA ALA A 596 3.81 -30.68 10.11
C ALA A 596 2.81 -31.44 10.98
N SER A 597 3.27 -31.95 12.14
CA SER A 597 2.40 -32.65 13.09
C SER A 597 1.31 -31.72 13.64
N TYR A 598 1.67 -30.50 14.07
CA TYR A 598 0.72 -29.58 14.67
C TYR A 598 -0.37 -29.15 13.68
N GLU A 599 0.03 -28.77 12.46
CA GLU A 599 -0.92 -28.35 11.44
C GLU A 599 -1.88 -29.48 11.07
N LEU A 600 -1.35 -30.68 10.86
CA LEU A 600 -2.14 -31.84 10.47
C LEU A 600 -3.10 -32.27 11.60
N ASP A 601 -2.63 -32.36 12.83
CA ASP A 601 -3.45 -32.80 13.97
C ASP A 601 -4.59 -31.81 14.28
N THR A 602 -4.33 -30.51 14.10
CA THR A 602 -5.25 -29.43 14.50
C THR A 602 -6.23 -29.09 13.37
N TYR A 603 -5.72 -28.91 12.15
CA TYR A 603 -6.49 -28.36 11.01
C TYR A 603 -6.69 -29.36 9.88
N GLN A 604 -6.12 -30.57 9.98
CA GLN A 604 -6.11 -31.55 8.88
C GLN A 604 -5.59 -30.93 7.57
N SER A 605 -4.57 -30.07 7.69
CA SER A 605 -3.97 -29.33 6.58
C SER A 605 -2.46 -29.60 6.52
N MET A 606 -1.87 -29.50 5.33
CA MET A 606 -0.43 -29.60 5.13
C MET A 606 0.02 -28.77 3.91
N ARG A 607 1.30 -28.39 3.88
CA ARG A 607 1.93 -27.64 2.78
C ARG A 607 3.39 -28.09 2.61
N PRO A 608 4.01 -27.85 1.45
CA PRO A 608 5.44 -28.02 1.27
C PRO A 608 6.26 -27.37 2.37
N LEU A 609 7.24 -28.12 2.88
CA LEU A 609 8.11 -27.66 3.97
C LEU A 609 9.47 -27.25 3.43
N SER A 610 10.00 -26.15 3.95
CA SER A 610 11.35 -25.67 3.71
C SER A 610 11.87 -24.90 4.92
N PHE A 611 13.15 -24.58 4.91
CA PHE A 611 13.80 -23.74 5.89
C PHE A 611 14.74 -22.76 5.19
N THR A 612 14.94 -21.60 5.80
CA THR A 612 15.86 -20.57 5.29
C THR A 612 17.28 -21.12 5.31
N ASN A 613 17.98 -21.04 4.17
CA ASN A 613 19.41 -21.25 4.10
C ASN A 613 20.08 -20.05 3.41
N TRP A 614 21.34 -19.82 3.75
CA TRP A 614 22.18 -18.79 3.14
C TRP A 614 23.42 -19.46 2.55
N VAL A 615 24.03 -18.83 1.55
CA VAL A 615 25.17 -19.41 0.81
C VAL A 615 26.36 -19.76 1.72
N THR A 616 26.54 -19.06 2.84
CA THR A 616 27.58 -19.36 3.84
C THR A 616 27.43 -20.73 4.52
N THR A 617 26.20 -21.25 4.59
CA THR A 617 25.93 -22.57 5.17
C THR A 617 25.42 -23.56 4.14
N ASP A 618 25.75 -23.33 2.86
CA ASP A 618 25.43 -24.25 1.79
C ASP A 618 26.22 -25.58 1.91
N ASN A 619 25.96 -26.50 0.97
CA ASN A 619 26.57 -27.83 0.93
C ASN A 619 27.68 -27.96 -0.11
N ILE A 620 28.36 -26.84 -0.45
CA ILE A 620 29.39 -26.74 -1.47
C ILE A 620 30.68 -26.21 -0.84
N ASP A 621 31.77 -26.97 -0.93
CA ASP A 621 33.11 -26.52 -0.52
C ASP A 621 33.58 -25.36 -1.42
N GLN A 622 33.98 -24.23 -0.82
CA GLN A 622 34.40 -22.99 -1.51
C GLN A 622 35.88 -22.67 -1.19
N GLN A 623 36.79 -23.28 -1.95
CA GLN A 623 38.24 -23.22 -1.70
C GLN A 623 38.84 -21.81 -1.80
N ALA A 624 38.18 -20.91 -2.53
CA ALA A 624 38.61 -19.52 -2.67
C ALA A 624 38.11 -18.60 -1.54
N GLU A 625 37.20 -19.04 -0.66
CA GLU A 625 36.60 -18.22 0.39
C GLU A 625 37.65 -17.79 1.44
N PRO A 626 38.00 -16.50 1.53
CA PRO A 626 39.03 -16.03 2.47
C PRO A 626 38.56 -15.93 3.93
N SER A 627 37.26 -15.83 4.18
CA SER A 627 36.72 -15.73 5.53
C SER A 627 36.44 -17.12 6.08
N ASP A 628 37.18 -17.52 7.13
CA ASP A 628 36.99 -18.81 7.80
C ASP A 628 35.53 -19.05 8.23
N GLN A 629 34.76 -17.98 8.51
CA GLN A 629 33.35 -18.08 8.90
C GLN A 629 32.41 -18.37 7.73
N GLU A 630 32.75 -17.90 6.52
CA GLU A 630 31.85 -17.93 5.36
C GLU A 630 31.79 -19.30 4.65
N ASP A 631 32.68 -20.24 5.03
CA ASP A 631 32.68 -21.65 4.58
C ASP A 631 32.97 -22.58 5.77
N LEU A 632 32.55 -22.19 6.99
CA LEU A 632 32.87 -22.91 8.23
C LEU A 632 32.03 -24.17 8.43
N ALA A 633 30.76 -24.12 8.05
CA ALA A 633 29.76 -25.08 8.45
C ALA A 633 28.70 -25.26 7.37
N THR A 634 28.15 -26.46 7.27
CA THR A 634 27.12 -26.82 6.29
C THR A 634 25.79 -27.10 6.98
N VAL A 635 24.68 -26.70 6.37
CA VAL A 635 23.33 -27.16 6.72
C VAL A 635 22.68 -27.68 5.43
N ASP A 636 22.86 -28.96 5.12
CA ASP A 636 22.45 -29.58 3.86
C ASP A 636 20.97 -30.02 3.91
N PRO A 637 20.07 -29.40 3.11
CA PRO A 637 18.67 -29.82 3.02
C PRO A 637 18.50 -31.28 2.59
N ASN A 638 19.43 -31.84 1.82
CA ASN A 638 19.36 -33.21 1.33
C ASN A 638 19.38 -34.26 2.44
N HIS A 639 19.87 -33.93 3.64
CA HIS A 639 19.84 -34.83 4.78
C HIS A 639 18.48 -34.89 5.49
N ILE A 640 17.52 -34.03 5.12
CA ILE A 640 16.18 -34.00 5.69
C ILE A 640 15.19 -34.65 4.71
N LYS A 641 14.47 -35.66 5.18
CA LYS A 641 13.59 -36.51 4.37
C LYS A 641 12.17 -36.54 4.93
N THR A 642 11.20 -36.69 4.05
CA THR A 642 9.78 -36.81 4.39
C THR A 642 9.35 -38.27 4.50
N LYS A 643 8.21 -38.53 5.14
CA LYS A 643 7.53 -39.83 5.09
C LYS A 643 6.01 -39.70 5.20
N GLY A 644 5.29 -40.63 4.58
CA GLY A 644 3.83 -40.69 4.69
C GLY A 644 3.16 -39.63 3.82
N ILE A 645 2.17 -38.90 4.34
CA ILE A 645 1.49 -37.85 3.56
C ILE A 645 2.44 -36.73 3.13
N THR A 646 3.47 -36.44 3.93
CA THR A 646 4.48 -35.42 3.60
C THR A 646 5.33 -35.82 2.40
N ASP A 647 5.40 -37.10 2.01
CA ASP A 647 6.02 -37.50 0.72
C ASP A 647 5.19 -37.06 -0.49
N THR A 648 3.88 -36.90 -0.30
CA THR A 648 2.96 -36.47 -1.37
C THR A 648 2.92 -34.95 -1.49
N VAL A 649 3.03 -34.26 -0.36
CA VAL A 649 3.05 -32.79 -0.29
C VAL A 649 4.46 -32.24 -0.59
N GLY A 650 5.50 -32.87 -0.06
CA GLY A 650 6.89 -32.67 -0.43
C GLY A 650 7.65 -31.60 0.35
N MET A 651 8.92 -31.44 -0.03
CA MET A 651 9.88 -30.49 0.51
C MET A 651 10.67 -29.83 -0.63
N PHE A 652 11.14 -28.61 -0.41
CA PHE A 652 12.02 -27.89 -1.32
C PHE A 652 13.14 -27.20 -0.54
N ALA A 653 14.30 -27.00 -1.19
CA ALA A 653 15.38 -26.22 -0.61
C ALA A 653 15.16 -24.72 -0.87
N SER A 654 15.51 -23.86 0.09
CA SER A 654 15.38 -22.42 -0.08
C SER A 654 16.69 -21.72 0.27
N TYR A 655 17.17 -20.88 -0.64
CA TYR A 655 18.42 -20.14 -0.49
C TYR A 655 18.22 -18.65 -0.72
N HIS A 656 18.86 -17.84 0.11
CA HIS A 656 19.12 -16.44 -0.15
C HIS A 656 20.43 -16.34 -0.93
N VAL A 657 20.42 -15.77 -2.13
CA VAL A 657 21.59 -15.71 -3.01
C VAL A 657 21.69 -14.34 -3.67
N TYR A 658 22.79 -13.65 -3.41
CA TYR A 658 23.11 -12.33 -3.96
C TYR A 658 24.39 -12.42 -4.79
N PRO A 659 24.60 -11.58 -5.82
CA PRO A 659 25.66 -11.80 -6.80
C PRO A 659 27.05 -11.32 -6.35
N TYR A 660 27.16 -10.75 -5.15
CA TYR A 660 28.33 -9.97 -4.74
C TYR A 660 29.01 -10.46 -3.45
N TYR A 661 28.38 -11.26 -2.62
CA TYR A 661 28.92 -11.70 -1.32
C TYR A 661 28.30 -13.05 -0.91
N PRO A 662 29.04 -13.98 -0.29
CA PRO A 662 30.45 -13.94 0.16
C PRO A 662 31.50 -13.83 -0.96
N ASP A 663 32.76 -13.66 -0.55
CA ASP A 663 33.87 -13.35 -1.46
C ASP A 663 34.14 -14.49 -2.46
N PHE A 664 33.89 -15.75 -2.10
CA PHE A 664 34.02 -16.87 -3.04
C PHE A 664 33.23 -16.69 -4.33
N LEU A 665 32.07 -16.01 -4.29
CA LEU A 665 31.27 -15.74 -5.49
C LEU A 665 32.03 -14.90 -6.53
N ASN A 666 32.99 -14.10 -6.09
CA ASN A 666 33.78 -13.21 -6.94
C ASN A 666 35.22 -13.70 -7.16
N LEU A 667 35.61 -14.82 -6.53
CA LEU A 667 36.98 -15.33 -6.53
C LEU A 667 37.11 -16.72 -7.16
N GLU A 668 36.10 -17.57 -7.01
CA GLU A 668 36.09 -18.91 -7.58
C GLU A 668 36.14 -18.85 -9.11
N GLU A 669 37.18 -19.44 -9.70
CA GLU A 669 37.38 -19.47 -11.15
C GLU A 669 36.19 -20.10 -11.87
N ARG A 670 35.61 -21.15 -11.27
CA ARG A 670 34.41 -21.83 -11.80
C ARG A 670 33.18 -20.92 -11.89
N TYR A 671 33.11 -19.83 -11.12
CA TYR A 671 32.01 -18.87 -11.17
C TYR A 671 32.38 -17.68 -12.06
N VAL A 672 33.54 -17.05 -11.86
CA VAL A 672 33.92 -15.87 -12.65
C VAL A 672 34.26 -16.17 -14.11
N GLU A 673 34.62 -17.41 -14.45
CA GLU A 673 34.79 -17.87 -15.83
C GLU A 673 33.54 -18.55 -16.42
N TYR A 674 32.45 -18.66 -15.64
CA TYR A 674 31.20 -19.24 -16.13
C TYR A 674 30.57 -18.34 -17.17
N VAL A 675 30.14 -18.95 -18.28
CA VAL A 675 29.44 -18.27 -19.37
C VAL A 675 27.99 -18.70 -19.37
N ASP A 676 27.09 -17.75 -19.17
CA ASP A 676 25.65 -18.01 -19.04
C ASP A 676 24.98 -18.29 -20.40
N HIS A 677 23.65 -18.49 -20.35
CA HIS A 677 22.80 -18.73 -21.51
C HIS A 677 22.77 -17.56 -22.52
N ARG A 678 23.21 -16.36 -22.12
CA ARG A 678 23.34 -15.17 -22.98
C ARG A 678 24.73 -15.07 -23.63
N GLY A 679 25.70 -15.89 -23.21
CA GLY A 679 27.06 -15.88 -23.71
C GLY A 679 27.97 -14.87 -23.01
N GLU A 680 27.58 -14.41 -21.83
CA GLU A 680 28.29 -13.42 -21.02
C GLU A 680 28.89 -14.08 -19.77
N PHE A 681 29.96 -13.49 -19.22
CA PHE A 681 30.51 -13.96 -17.95
C PHE A 681 29.57 -13.61 -16.81
N ASN A 682 29.24 -14.59 -15.98
CA ASN A 682 28.21 -14.45 -14.96
C ASN A 682 28.48 -15.37 -13.77
N ASN A 683 29.01 -14.78 -12.71
CA ASN A 683 29.34 -15.52 -11.49
C ASN A 683 28.12 -15.99 -10.71
N TYR A 684 27.01 -15.24 -10.78
CA TYR A 684 25.74 -15.63 -10.16
C TYR A 684 25.19 -16.91 -10.78
N ALA A 685 25.08 -16.98 -12.11
CA ALA A 685 24.65 -18.19 -12.82
C ALA A 685 25.60 -19.37 -12.58
N GLY A 686 26.91 -19.13 -12.53
CA GLY A 686 27.90 -20.15 -12.21
C GLY A 686 27.70 -20.78 -10.83
N TYR A 687 27.40 -19.96 -9.82
CA TYR A 687 27.07 -20.45 -8.47
C TYR A 687 25.75 -21.21 -8.46
N LEU A 688 24.69 -20.66 -9.08
CA LEU A 688 23.39 -21.34 -9.17
C LEU A 688 23.51 -22.71 -9.84
N LYS A 689 24.38 -22.85 -10.83
CA LYS A 689 24.65 -24.13 -11.48
C LYS A 689 25.15 -25.18 -10.50
N ASP A 690 26.16 -24.82 -9.70
CA ASP A 690 26.74 -25.72 -8.72
C ASP A 690 25.77 -26.02 -7.57
N LEU A 691 24.98 -25.03 -7.15
CA LEU A 691 23.91 -25.21 -6.18
C LEU A 691 22.83 -26.19 -6.68
N LYS A 692 22.41 -26.10 -7.95
CA LYS A 692 21.47 -27.08 -8.52
C LYS A 692 22.08 -28.48 -8.56
N ASN A 693 23.37 -28.59 -8.90
CA ASN A 693 24.07 -29.87 -8.98
C ASN A 693 24.28 -30.51 -7.60
N SER A 694 24.29 -29.74 -6.52
CA SER A 694 24.46 -30.22 -5.16
C SER A 694 23.16 -30.68 -4.48
N HIS A 695 21.99 -30.57 -5.13
CA HIS A 695 20.69 -30.87 -4.53
C HIS A 695 19.92 -32.01 -5.21
N ASP A 696 19.30 -32.86 -4.39
CA ASP A 696 18.37 -33.92 -4.80
C ASP A 696 16.92 -33.41 -4.94
N MET A 697 16.61 -32.26 -4.33
CA MET A 697 15.30 -31.63 -4.32
C MET A 697 15.28 -30.33 -5.13
N PRO A 698 14.12 -29.85 -5.59
CA PRO A 698 14.06 -28.58 -6.29
C PRO A 698 14.34 -27.41 -5.34
N ILE A 699 14.85 -26.32 -5.91
CA ILE A 699 15.35 -25.16 -5.18
C ILE A 699 14.50 -23.94 -5.50
N VAL A 700 14.16 -23.17 -4.48
CA VAL A 700 13.61 -21.82 -4.61
C VAL A 700 14.69 -20.84 -4.17
N ILE A 701 14.95 -19.81 -4.99
CA ILE A 701 15.78 -18.69 -4.53
C ILE A 701 14.87 -17.74 -3.76
N ALA A 702 14.78 -17.97 -2.44
CA ALA A 702 13.85 -17.27 -1.55
C ALA A 702 14.22 -15.80 -1.33
N GLU A 703 15.47 -15.41 -1.64
CA GLU A 703 15.86 -14.02 -1.79
C GLU A 703 16.91 -13.85 -2.87
N PHE A 704 16.70 -12.84 -3.72
CA PHE A 704 17.72 -12.30 -4.61
C PHE A 704 17.42 -10.83 -4.87
N GLY A 705 18.44 -10.03 -5.16
CA GLY A 705 18.26 -8.62 -5.46
C GLY A 705 19.56 -7.82 -5.45
N ILE A 706 19.42 -6.51 -5.66
CA ILE A 706 20.50 -5.54 -5.59
C ILE A 706 19.92 -4.20 -5.12
N PRO A 707 20.61 -3.40 -4.30
CA PRO A 707 20.06 -2.14 -3.83
C PRO A 707 20.26 -1.01 -4.84
N ALA A 708 19.21 -0.23 -5.11
CA ALA A 708 19.26 0.99 -5.91
C ALA A 708 19.76 2.18 -5.08
N SER A 709 20.99 2.08 -4.56
CA SER A 709 21.56 3.04 -3.62
C SER A 709 22.65 3.90 -4.21
N ARG A 710 22.85 5.09 -3.62
CA ARG A 710 24.00 5.95 -3.96
C ARG A 710 25.30 5.51 -3.26
N GLY A 711 25.22 4.86 -2.11
CA GLY A 711 26.38 4.20 -1.48
C GLY A 711 26.61 2.79 -2.03
N MET A 712 27.87 2.34 -2.08
CA MET A 712 28.30 0.97 -2.39
C MET A 712 28.92 0.29 -1.15
N THR A 713 28.70 -1.00 -1.03
CA THR A 713 29.22 -1.84 0.07
C THR A 713 30.15 -2.94 -0.43
N HIS A 714 29.89 -3.48 -1.61
CA HIS A 714 30.69 -4.53 -2.20
C HIS A 714 30.72 -4.38 -3.72
N GLU A 715 31.88 -4.69 -4.32
CA GLU A 715 32.02 -4.75 -5.78
C GLU A 715 31.79 -6.19 -6.27
N ASN A 716 31.21 -6.30 -7.47
CA ASN A 716 31.10 -7.52 -8.24
C ASN A 716 31.96 -7.41 -9.51
N PRO A 717 32.63 -8.48 -9.98
CA PRO A 717 33.51 -8.46 -11.14
C PRO A 717 32.89 -7.93 -12.45
N PHE A 718 31.57 -8.00 -12.59
CA PHE A 718 30.81 -7.62 -13.79
C PHE A 718 29.88 -6.42 -13.56
N GLY A 719 29.98 -5.77 -12.40
CA GLY A 719 29.24 -4.54 -12.09
C GLY A 719 27.90 -4.76 -11.39
N TRP A 720 27.54 -5.99 -10.99
CA TRP A 720 26.35 -6.28 -10.17
C TRP A 720 26.64 -6.02 -8.69
N ASN A 721 27.06 -4.78 -8.40
CA ASN A 721 27.61 -4.35 -7.11
C ASN A 721 26.53 -4.28 -6.02
N GLN A 722 26.92 -4.44 -4.76
CA GLN A 722 26.04 -4.15 -3.64
C GLN A 722 25.93 -2.62 -3.44
N GLY A 723 25.15 -1.96 -4.30
CA GLY A 723 24.90 -0.52 -4.29
C GLY A 723 25.73 0.26 -5.30
N PHE A 724 25.54 1.59 -5.33
CA PHE A 724 25.93 2.47 -6.44
C PHE A 724 25.34 2.01 -7.78
N ILE A 725 24.05 1.71 -7.72
CA ILE A 725 23.22 1.20 -8.82
C ILE A 725 21.99 2.12 -8.91
N SER A 726 21.65 2.55 -10.12
CA SER A 726 20.44 3.34 -10.35
C SER A 726 19.17 2.48 -10.30
N GLU A 727 18.00 3.09 -10.16
CA GLU A 727 16.72 2.34 -10.16
C GLU A 727 16.50 1.57 -11.46
N GLN A 728 16.89 2.16 -12.60
CA GLN A 728 16.86 1.46 -13.87
C GLN A 728 17.79 0.24 -13.87
N GLN A 729 19.05 0.42 -13.49
CA GLN A 729 20.03 -0.68 -13.43
C GLN A 729 19.61 -1.77 -12.44
N GLN A 730 18.98 -1.41 -11.32
CA GLN A 730 18.40 -2.38 -10.39
C GLN A 730 17.39 -3.27 -11.12
N GLY A 731 16.44 -2.69 -11.86
CA GLY A 731 15.45 -3.47 -12.61
C GLY A 731 16.08 -4.38 -13.67
N GLU A 732 17.07 -3.86 -14.41
CA GLU A 732 17.79 -4.61 -15.44
C GLU A 732 18.56 -5.80 -14.85
N ILE A 733 19.36 -5.57 -13.80
CA ILE A 733 20.16 -6.61 -13.14
C ILE A 733 19.27 -7.65 -12.46
N VAL A 734 18.23 -7.24 -11.73
CA VAL A 734 17.32 -8.17 -11.06
C VAL A 734 16.54 -9.00 -12.08
N SER A 735 16.19 -8.44 -13.25
CA SER A 735 15.60 -9.22 -14.34
C SER A 735 16.58 -10.29 -14.87
N HIS A 736 17.85 -9.93 -15.10
CA HIS A 736 18.87 -10.90 -15.54
C HIS A 736 19.08 -12.02 -14.51
N MET A 737 19.14 -11.68 -13.22
CA MET A 737 19.23 -12.66 -12.14
C MET A 737 18.01 -13.60 -12.14
N TYR A 738 16.80 -13.07 -12.32
CA TYR A 738 15.60 -13.90 -12.39
C TYR A 738 15.62 -14.87 -13.57
N GLU A 739 16.06 -14.41 -14.75
CA GLU A 739 16.28 -15.28 -15.91
C GLU A 739 17.31 -16.39 -15.61
N ASP A 740 18.42 -16.06 -14.95
CA ASP A 740 19.44 -17.05 -14.56
C ASP A 740 18.88 -18.11 -13.60
N ILE A 741 18.04 -17.71 -12.65
CA ILE A 741 17.35 -18.63 -11.73
C ILE A 741 16.53 -19.66 -12.51
N LEU A 742 15.80 -19.23 -13.54
CA LEU A 742 14.99 -20.12 -14.36
C LEU A 742 15.84 -21.01 -15.28
N GLU A 743 16.84 -20.43 -15.95
CA GLU A 743 17.71 -21.14 -16.90
C GLU A 743 18.61 -22.19 -16.21
N GLU A 744 19.01 -21.94 -14.96
CA GLU A 744 19.75 -22.93 -14.16
C GLU A 744 18.84 -24.00 -13.52
N GLY A 745 17.53 -23.92 -13.74
CA GLY A 745 16.57 -24.99 -13.40
C GLY A 745 16.02 -24.94 -11.98
N MET A 746 15.95 -23.75 -11.38
CA MET A 746 15.28 -23.52 -10.11
C MET A 746 13.77 -23.32 -10.31
N LEU A 747 12.99 -23.36 -9.23
CA LEU A 747 11.53 -23.20 -9.25
C LEU A 747 11.08 -21.74 -9.47
N GLY A 748 12.02 -20.81 -9.59
CA GLY A 748 11.80 -19.37 -9.56
C GLY A 748 12.40 -18.74 -8.31
N GLY A 749 12.06 -17.47 -8.07
CA GLY A 749 12.68 -16.69 -7.02
C GLY A 749 11.81 -15.55 -6.50
N MET A 750 12.23 -15.00 -5.36
CA MET A 750 11.54 -13.90 -4.69
C MET A 750 12.47 -12.70 -4.54
N VAL A 751 12.10 -11.58 -5.19
CA VAL A 751 12.88 -10.34 -5.16
C VAL A 751 12.91 -9.79 -3.74
N PHE A 752 14.10 -9.48 -3.22
CA PHE A 752 14.28 -8.73 -1.99
C PHE A 752 14.43 -7.24 -2.35
N THR A 753 13.43 -6.38 -2.10
CA THR A 753 12.14 -6.62 -1.40
C THR A 753 11.06 -5.66 -1.93
N TRP A 754 9.82 -5.73 -1.42
CA TRP A 754 8.73 -4.85 -1.86
C TRP A 754 9.04 -3.37 -1.60
N GLN A 755 9.35 -2.99 -0.35
CA GLN A 755 9.53 -1.60 0.06
C GLN A 755 10.91 -1.29 0.65
N ASP A 756 11.38 -0.05 0.50
CA ASP A 756 12.59 0.44 1.16
C ASP A 756 12.43 0.45 2.69
N GLU A 757 13.46 0.03 3.43
CA GLU A 757 13.41 -0.10 4.89
C GLU A 757 14.52 0.72 5.55
N TRP A 758 14.18 1.93 6.02
CA TRP A 758 15.15 2.93 6.49
C TRP A 758 15.89 2.53 7.78
N PHE A 759 15.36 1.58 8.57
CA PHE A 759 16.03 1.13 9.79
C PHE A 759 17.28 0.28 9.52
N LYS A 760 17.42 -0.26 8.30
CA LYS A 760 18.51 -1.17 7.96
C LYS A 760 19.87 -0.49 7.99
N ARG A 761 20.90 -1.30 8.19
CA ARG A 761 22.30 -0.90 8.38
C ARG A 761 23.21 -1.81 7.58
N THR A 762 24.40 -1.33 7.23
CA THR A 762 25.46 -2.14 6.62
C THR A 762 26.80 -1.94 7.32
N TRP A 763 27.70 -2.90 7.21
CA TRP A 763 28.94 -2.95 7.99
C TRP A 763 29.87 -1.75 7.78
N ASN A 764 29.89 -1.15 6.58
CA ASN A 764 30.79 -0.05 6.26
C ASN A 764 30.20 1.35 6.55
N THR A 765 28.94 1.43 7.01
CA THR A 765 28.27 2.69 7.40
C THR A 765 27.68 2.68 8.81
N MET A 766 27.42 1.52 9.40
CA MET A 766 26.66 1.39 10.67
C MET A 766 27.30 2.04 11.89
N ASP A 767 28.61 2.28 11.87
CA ASP A 767 29.34 2.96 12.96
C ASP A 767 29.30 4.50 12.80
N TYR A 768 28.75 5.02 11.71
CA TYR A 768 28.75 6.44 11.36
C TYR A 768 27.38 7.11 11.55
N ASP A 769 26.35 6.37 11.95
CA ASP A 769 25.01 6.87 12.25
C ASP A 769 24.58 6.61 13.71
N ASN A 770 23.41 7.14 14.10
CA ASN A 770 22.80 6.81 15.39
C ASN A 770 21.89 5.57 15.23
N PRO A 771 22.23 4.42 15.85
CA PRO A 771 21.50 3.17 15.63
C PRO A 771 20.06 3.21 16.13
N ASN A 772 19.72 4.11 17.07
CA ASN A 772 18.37 4.23 17.61
C ASN A 772 17.46 5.13 16.75
N GLU A 773 18.01 5.81 15.75
CA GLU A 773 17.29 6.86 15.00
C GLU A 773 17.23 6.57 13.49
N ARG A 774 17.79 5.44 13.03
CA ARG A 774 17.81 5.05 11.61
C ARG A 774 16.44 5.12 10.91
N PRO A 775 15.31 4.72 11.51
CA PRO A 775 14.03 4.78 10.82
C PRO A 775 13.56 6.20 10.49
N PHE A 776 14.06 7.24 11.16
CA PHE A 776 13.50 8.60 11.07
C PHE A 776 14.08 9.44 9.94
N TRP A 777 15.04 8.92 9.19
CA TRP A 777 15.63 9.59 8.03
C TRP A 777 16.14 8.57 7.02
N SER A 778 16.27 8.96 5.76
CA SER A 778 16.75 8.06 4.71
C SER A 778 18.23 8.29 4.45
N ASN A 779 19.05 7.27 4.70
CA ASN A 779 20.49 7.36 4.48
C ASN A 779 20.85 6.84 3.08
N ALA A 780 20.98 7.76 2.11
CA ALA A 780 21.33 7.42 0.72
C ALA A 780 22.69 6.70 0.56
N GLN A 781 23.56 6.74 1.57
CA GLN A 781 24.87 6.05 1.58
C GLN A 781 24.80 4.63 2.13
N THR A 782 23.73 4.26 2.83
CA THR A 782 23.52 2.90 3.36
C THR A 782 22.70 2.09 2.36
N ASN A 783 23.37 1.19 1.64
CA ASN A 783 22.76 0.38 0.58
C ASN A 783 21.57 -0.46 1.06
N GLU A 784 21.64 -1.03 2.26
CA GLU A 784 20.62 -1.94 2.82
C GLU A 784 19.24 -1.27 2.98
N GLN A 785 19.18 0.07 3.01
CA GLN A 785 17.90 0.79 3.08
C GLN A 785 17.16 0.88 1.74
N GLN A 786 17.80 0.53 0.62
CA GLN A 786 17.38 0.90 -0.75
C GLN A 786 17.12 -0.30 -1.69
N PHE A 787 16.78 -1.46 -1.12
CA PHE A 787 16.43 -2.68 -1.89
C PHE A 787 15.02 -2.69 -2.46
N GLY A 788 14.10 -1.89 -1.90
CA GLY A 788 12.69 -1.90 -2.24
C GLY A 788 12.44 -1.58 -3.71
N LEU A 789 11.35 -2.11 -4.26
CA LEU A 789 10.75 -1.66 -5.53
C LEU A 789 9.82 -0.44 -5.32
N LEU A 790 9.33 -0.26 -4.10
CA LEU A 790 8.64 0.91 -3.60
C LEU A 790 9.60 1.76 -2.74
N SER A 791 9.75 3.03 -3.06
CA SER A 791 10.52 4.00 -2.29
C SER A 791 9.63 4.95 -1.48
N PHE A 792 10.24 5.72 -0.58
CA PHE A 792 9.58 6.68 0.30
C PHE A 792 10.16 8.10 0.15
N ASP A 793 10.37 8.54 -1.09
CA ASP A 793 11.07 9.80 -1.39
C ASP A 793 10.09 10.96 -1.65
N ARG A 794 10.21 12.05 -0.87
CA ARG A 794 9.42 13.27 -1.11
C ARG A 794 9.86 14.04 -2.35
N HIS A 795 11.14 13.94 -2.72
CA HIS A 795 11.74 14.77 -3.76
C HIS A 795 11.38 16.25 -3.61
N LYS A 796 11.54 16.80 -2.39
CA LYS A 796 11.13 18.18 -2.06
C LYS A 796 11.67 19.19 -3.08
N VAL A 797 12.87 18.93 -3.59
CA VAL A 797 13.46 19.58 -4.74
C VAL A 797 13.75 18.53 -5.80
N LYS A 798 13.31 18.77 -7.03
CA LYS A 798 13.61 17.94 -8.20
C LYS A 798 14.81 18.53 -8.93
N VAL A 799 15.94 17.82 -8.94
CA VAL A 799 17.17 18.29 -9.61
C VAL A 799 17.00 18.14 -11.13
N ASP A 800 16.55 19.20 -11.81
CA ASP A 800 16.31 19.24 -13.25
C ASP A 800 16.48 20.64 -13.90
N GLY A 801 16.80 21.67 -13.12
CA GLY A 801 17.02 23.04 -13.58
C GLY A 801 15.74 23.88 -13.71
N ILE A 802 14.60 23.39 -13.24
CA ILE A 802 13.33 24.12 -13.12
C ILE A 802 13.22 24.68 -11.71
N ASP A 803 12.80 25.95 -11.59
CA ASP A 803 12.61 26.55 -10.26
C ASP A 803 11.26 26.13 -9.65
N ASP A 804 11.27 25.02 -8.90
CA ASP A 804 10.14 24.45 -8.16
C ASP A 804 10.28 24.59 -6.62
N TRP A 805 11.17 25.47 -6.17
CA TRP A 805 11.48 25.65 -4.75
C TRP A 805 10.42 26.49 -4.02
N GLU A 806 9.80 25.94 -2.97
CA GLU A 806 8.73 26.62 -2.22
C GLU A 806 9.17 27.20 -0.87
N GLU A 807 9.92 26.44 -0.06
CA GLU A 807 10.28 26.77 1.33
C GLU A 807 11.77 27.08 1.49
N GLU A 808 12.31 27.88 0.58
CA GLU A 808 13.75 28.05 0.42
C GLU A 808 14.37 29.18 1.29
N GLN A 809 15.60 28.97 1.79
CA GLN A 809 16.35 30.02 2.49
C GLN A 809 17.43 30.61 1.58
N THR A 810 17.25 31.86 1.14
CA THR A 810 18.32 32.60 0.45
C THR A 810 19.49 32.86 1.40
N LEU A 811 20.65 32.31 1.08
CA LEU A 811 21.88 32.44 1.85
C LEU A 811 22.71 33.66 1.41
N TYR A 812 22.84 33.83 0.10
CA TYR A 812 23.56 34.94 -0.50
C TYR A 812 22.82 35.48 -1.71
N GLU A 813 22.90 36.79 -1.91
CA GLU A 813 22.33 37.49 -3.06
C GLU A 813 23.22 38.69 -3.42
N LYS A 814 23.39 38.94 -4.72
CA LYS A 814 24.02 40.16 -5.23
C LYS A 814 23.58 40.53 -6.65
N GLU A 815 23.69 41.82 -6.93
CA GLU A 815 23.25 42.47 -8.16
C GLU A 815 24.24 42.38 -9.33
N ASP A 816 25.51 42.02 -9.10
CA ASP A 816 26.59 41.99 -10.11
C ASP A 816 27.43 40.68 -10.06
N GLY A 817 27.81 40.15 -11.23
CA GLY A 817 28.65 38.95 -11.37
C GLY A 817 27.94 37.78 -12.06
N ALA A 818 28.69 36.68 -12.24
CA ALA A 818 28.17 35.46 -12.84
C ALA A 818 27.27 34.68 -11.87
N LEU A 819 27.68 34.53 -10.60
CA LEU A 819 26.89 33.86 -9.56
C LEU A 819 26.00 34.90 -8.87
N ARG A 820 24.69 34.78 -8.94
CA ARG A 820 23.72 35.77 -8.43
C ARG A 820 23.26 35.47 -7.03
N THR A 821 22.71 34.28 -6.85
CA THR A 821 22.11 33.85 -5.58
C THR A 821 22.60 32.45 -5.23
N LEU A 822 22.61 32.19 -3.93
CA LEU A 822 22.76 30.85 -3.37
C LEU A 822 21.63 30.65 -2.39
N THR A 823 20.90 29.56 -2.57
CA THR A 823 19.72 29.21 -1.78
C THR A 823 19.82 27.75 -1.34
N MET A 824 19.24 27.44 -0.18
CA MET A 824 19.28 26.09 0.40
C MET A 824 17.95 25.67 1.01
N ASP A 825 17.75 24.36 0.99
CA ASP A 825 16.63 23.64 1.61
C ASP A 825 17.07 22.20 1.94
N SER A 826 16.24 21.43 2.62
CA SER A 826 16.53 20.03 2.97
C SER A 826 15.26 19.22 3.17
N ASP A 827 15.44 17.91 3.09
CA ASP A 827 14.42 16.92 3.44
C ASP A 827 15.03 15.77 4.26
N GLU A 828 14.26 14.70 4.44
CA GLU A 828 14.61 13.52 5.22
C GLU A 828 15.82 12.75 4.67
N ARG A 829 16.29 13.04 3.44
CA ARG A 829 17.38 12.31 2.76
C ARG A 829 18.55 13.22 2.35
N TYR A 830 18.26 14.44 1.93
CA TYR A 830 19.22 15.33 1.30
C TYR A 830 19.22 16.76 1.85
N VAL A 831 20.37 17.41 1.71
CA VAL A 831 20.50 18.87 1.67
C VAL A 831 20.53 19.31 0.21
N TYR A 832 19.70 20.29 -0.14
CA TYR A 832 19.60 20.86 -1.48
C TYR A 832 20.24 22.24 -1.53
N ILE A 833 20.93 22.53 -2.65
CA ILE A 833 21.50 23.84 -2.95
C ILE A 833 21.07 24.27 -4.35
N LYS A 834 20.53 25.48 -4.47
CA LYS A 834 20.31 26.18 -5.74
C LYS A 834 21.28 27.33 -5.88
N ALA A 835 22.10 27.31 -6.92
CA ALA A 835 22.97 28.41 -7.31
C ALA A 835 22.45 29.01 -8.62
N GLN A 836 21.96 30.24 -8.55
CA GLN A 836 21.51 30.98 -9.73
C GLN A 836 22.69 31.68 -10.38
N PHE A 837 22.92 31.39 -11.65
CA PHE A 837 23.87 32.12 -12.49
C PHE A 837 23.14 33.08 -13.41
N GLU A 838 23.81 34.19 -13.72
CA GLU A 838 23.35 35.12 -14.73
C GLU A 838 23.40 34.46 -16.12
N PRO A 839 22.27 34.29 -16.83
CA PRO A 839 22.21 33.53 -18.10
C PRO A 839 23.07 34.12 -19.22
N THR A 840 23.50 35.38 -19.10
CA THR A 840 24.44 35.98 -20.06
C THR A 840 25.87 35.43 -19.92
N TYR A 841 26.24 34.83 -18.79
CA TYR A 841 27.54 34.18 -18.53
C TYR A 841 27.54 32.70 -18.96
N LYS A 842 27.20 32.45 -20.22
CA LYS A 842 26.96 31.10 -20.80
C LYS A 842 28.11 30.11 -20.80
N ASN A 843 29.29 30.44 -20.27
CA ASN A 843 30.48 29.57 -20.31
C ASN A 843 31.23 29.54 -18.98
N TRP A 844 30.61 30.01 -17.89
CA TRP A 844 31.30 30.15 -16.60
C TRP A 844 31.96 28.83 -16.16
N TRP A 845 31.31 27.68 -16.38
CA TRP A 845 31.79 26.35 -16.00
C TRP A 845 33.02 25.88 -16.78
N THR A 846 33.25 26.42 -17.99
CA THR A 846 34.45 26.12 -18.77
C THR A 846 35.64 27.02 -18.40
N GLU A 847 35.35 28.21 -17.88
CA GLU A 847 36.37 29.24 -17.59
C GLU A 847 36.78 29.27 -16.12
N GLN A 848 35.87 28.86 -15.24
CA GLN A 848 35.97 28.99 -13.79
C GLN A 848 35.56 27.68 -13.11
N ASP A 849 36.03 27.47 -11.90
CA ASP A 849 35.60 26.39 -11.01
C ASP A 849 34.64 27.01 -9.98
N PHE A 850 33.51 26.35 -9.74
CA PHE A 850 32.63 26.70 -8.63
C PHE A 850 33.05 25.95 -7.37
N ASN A 851 33.23 26.69 -6.28
CA ASN A 851 33.60 26.14 -4.98
C ASN A 851 32.52 26.51 -3.97
N LEU A 852 31.96 25.51 -3.31
CA LEU A 852 31.06 25.64 -2.18
C LEU A 852 31.73 25.01 -0.95
N TYR A 853 31.76 25.76 0.13
CA TYR A 853 32.40 25.38 1.39
C TYR A 853 31.37 25.31 2.50
N PHE A 854 31.54 24.32 3.38
CA PHE A 854 30.62 24.03 4.48
C PHE A 854 31.43 24.02 5.78
N SER A 855 30.83 24.51 6.86
CA SER A 855 31.39 24.43 8.21
C SER A 855 30.29 24.03 9.18
N LEU A 856 30.60 23.07 10.04
CA LEU A 856 29.72 22.58 11.09
C LEU A 856 30.42 22.59 12.46
N ARG A 857 31.76 22.54 12.48
CA ARG A 857 32.56 22.64 13.72
C ARG A 857 33.07 24.07 13.92
N ASN A 858 32.47 24.76 14.88
CA ASN A 858 32.87 26.12 15.23
C ASN A 858 34.37 26.21 15.61
N ASN A 859 35.14 26.99 14.85
CA ASN A 859 36.59 27.24 15.03
C ASN A 859 37.54 26.11 14.61
N ASP A 860 37.03 25.03 14.01
CA ASP A 860 37.84 23.95 13.42
C ASP A 860 37.64 23.94 11.88
N GLY A 861 38.45 23.15 11.18
CA GLY A 861 38.41 23.04 9.71
C GLY A 861 39.54 23.79 9.00
N ILE A 862 39.51 23.78 7.67
CA ILE A 862 40.58 24.28 6.82
C ILE A 862 40.29 25.73 6.41
N ALA A 863 41.25 26.62 6.65
CA ALA A 863 41.16 28.01 6.23
C ALA A 863 41.11 28.13 4.70
N VAL A 864 40.00 28.68 4.19
CA VAL A 864 39.78 28.92 2.76
C VAL A 864 39.45 30.39 2.51
N ASN A 865 39.94 30.89 1.38
CA ASN A 865 39.62 32.24 0.92
C ASN A 865 38.36 32.18 0.06
N ALA A 866 37.20 32.14 0.69
CA ALA A 866 35.89 32.06 0.01
C ALA A 866 35.10 33.37 0.08
N LEU A 867 35.45 34.28 1.01
CA LEU A 867 34.79 35.56 1.22
C LEU A 867 35.80 36.71 1.07
N LYS A 868 35.33 37.87 0.56
CA LYS A 868 36.14 39.08 0.54
C LYS A 868 36.22 39.60 1.99
N ASN A 869 37.38 39.43 2.62
CA ASN A 869 37.76 40.00 3.94
C ASN A 869 37.47 39.16 5.19
N THR A 870 36.98 37.93 5.07
CA THR A 870 36.75 37.01 6.20
C THR A 870 37.40 35.65 5.90
N GLU A 871 38.18 35.12 6.84
CA GLU A 871 38.65 33.74 6.78
C GLU A 871 37.49 32.81 7.13
N PHE A 872 37.23 31.83 6.27
CA PHE A 872 36.23 30.79 6.51
C PHE A 872 36.97 29.48 6.81
N LEU A 873 36.63 28.81 7.91
CA LEU A 873 37.18 27.50 8.25
C LEU A 873 36.19 26.44 7.77
N ALA A 874 36.57 25.71 6.74
CA ALA A 874 35.71 24.75 6.06
C ALA A 874 36.01 23.32 6.50
N ASP A 875 34.95 22.63 6.93
CA ASP A 875 34.96 21.18 7.11
C ASP A 875 34.83 20.45 5.78
N TYR A 876 34.15 21.06 4.80
CA TYR A 876 33.97 20.46 3.47
C TYR A 876 34.20 21.45 2.33
N GLN A 877 34.61 20.92 1.18
CA GLN A 877 34.68 21.62 -0.10
C GLN A 877 33.99 20.77 -1.18
N LEU A 878 32.89 21.27 -1.73
CA LEU A 878 32.37 20.83 -3.02
C LEU A 878 33.02 21.68 -4.11
N LYS A 879 33.79 21.05 -4.98
CA LYS A 879 34.42 21.70 -6.13
C LYS A 879 33.82 21.15 -7.42
N ILE A 880 33.29 22.05 -8.25
CA ILE A 880 32.80 21.76 -9.60
C ILE A 880 33.80 22.40 -10.58
N GLU A 881 34.63 21.57 -11.22
CA GLU A 881 35.62 22.00 -12.19
C GLU A 881 35.01 22.19 -13.59
N ASN A 882 33.93 21.47 -13.89
CA ASN A 882 33.07 21.63 -15.05
C ASN A 882 31.81 20.80 -14.81
N LEU A 883 30.87 20.81 -15.75
CA LEU A 883 29.60 20.08 -15.62
C LEU A 883 29.75 18.57 -15.54
N GLU A 884 30.92 17.98 -15.80
CA GLU A 884 31.13 16.52 -15.69
C GLU A 884 32.05 16.15 -14.51
N GLN A 885 32.59 17.14 -13.79
CA GLN A 885 33.61 16.94 -12.76
C GLN A 885 33.27 17.73 -11.51
N ALA A 886 32.59 17.07 -10.59
CA ALA A 886 32.24 17.60 -9.28
C ALA A 886 32.67 16.62 -8.18
N GLN A 887 33.26 17.15 -7.10
CA GLN A 887 33.77 16.35 -6.00
C GLN A 887 33.60 17.08 -4.67
N LEU A 888 32.97 16.41 -3.70
CA LEU A 888 32.91 16.79 -2.30
C LEU A 888 34.08 16.15 -1.55
N ARG A 889 34.81 16.96 -0.80
CA ARG A 889 35.93 16.56 0.04
C ARG A 889 35.74 17.04 1.46
N VAL A 890 36.34 16.33 2.42
CA VAL A 890 36.25 16.61 3.86
C VAL A 890 37.61 17.02 4.43
N ALA A 891 37.65 17.85 5.45
CA ALA A 891 38.88 18.20 6.16
C ALA A 891 39.53 16.92 6.70
N GLY A 892 40.85 16.75 6.51
CA GLY A 892 41.52 15.48 6.81
C GLY A 892 41.51 15.09 8.30
N ASP A 893 41.37 16.05 9.21
CA ASP A 893 41.18 15.81 10.65
C ASP A 893 39.74 15.36 11.01
N TYR A 894 38.80 15.51 10.07
CA TYR A 894 37.37 15.18 10.17
C TYR A 894 36.92 14.05 9.22
N ASP A 895 37.88 13.42 8.53
CA ASP A 895 37.66 12.27 7.67
C ASP A 895 37.44 11.00 8.50
N THR A 896 36.18 10.53 8.56
CA THR A 896 35.76 9.33 9.29
C THR A 896 36.43 8.07 8.75
N PHE A 897 36.54 7.93 7.43
CA PHE A 897 37.21 6.80 6.79
C PHE A 897 38.69 6.76 7.14
N TYR A 898 39.39 7.90 7.05
CA TYR A 898 40.80 7.95 7.43
C TYR A 898 40.99 7.68 8.93
N TYR A 899 40.17 8.27 9.80
CA TYR A 899 40.24 7.95 11.22
C TYR A 899 40.08 6.44 11.47
N ASP A 900 39.05 5.84 10.88
CA ASP A 900 38.71 4.45 11.11
C ASP A 900 39.80 3.50 10.58
N TYR A 901 40.11 3.59 9.29
CA TYR A 901 40.99 2.62 8.63
C TYR A 901 42.49 2.94 8.79
N HIS A 902 42.88 4.17 9.07
CA HIS A 902 44.28 4.49 9.37
C HIS A 902 44.59 4.52 10.88
N LYS A 903 43.79 5.25 11.69
CA LYS A 903 44.10 5.47 13.10
C LYS A 903 43.63 4.35 14.01
N ARG A 904 42.41 3.83 13.80
CA ARG A 904 41.82 2.79 14.65
C ARG A 904 42.24 1.39 14.23
N LEU A 905 42.12 1.07 12.94
CA LEU A 905 42.31 -0.28 12.41
C LEU A 905 43.69 -0.52 11.75
N GLU A 906 44.47 0.54 11.49
CA GLU A 906 45.82 0.47 10.90
C GLU A 906 45.92 -0.29 9.55
N MET A 907 44.85 -0.24 8.74
CA MET A 907 44.73 -0.96 7.45
C MET A 907 45.22 -0.14 6.25
N ILE A 908 45.28 1.19 6.34
CA ILE A 908 45.70 2.07 5.24
C ILE A 908 46.89 2.97 5.67
N PRO A 909 47.73 3.46 4.72
CA PRO A 909 48.89 4.29 5.03
C PRO A 909 48.49 5.67 5.60
N ALA A 910 49.43 6.28 6.35
CA ALA A 910 49.26 7.62 6.89
C ALA A 910 49.27 8.70 5.80
N GLU A 911 48.38 9.68 5.94
CA GLU A 911 48.36 10.91 5.13
C GLU A 911 49.05 12.06 5.88
N LYS A 912 49.68 12.98 5.14
CA LYS A 912 50.44 14.11 5.70
C LYS A 912 49.59 15.36 5.71
N ASN A 913 49.78 16.18 6.75
CA ASN A 913 49.18 17.52 6.87
C ASN A 913 47.64 17.52 6.93
N ILE A 914 47.05 16.48 7.53
CA ILE A 914 45.60 16.28 7.64
C ILE A 914 44.84 17.51 8.19
N GLU A 915 45.48 18.29 9.06
CA GLU A 915 44.96 19.55 9.62
C GLU A 915 44.82 20.71 8.60
N SER A 916 45.29 20.51 7.36
CA SER A 916 45.39 21.57 6.34
C SER A 916 45.09 21.08 4.93
N THR A 917 44.60 19.86 4.77
CA THR A 917 44.31 19.24 3.47
C THR A 917 42.95 18.59 3.46
N PHE A 918 42.17 18.85 2.41
CA PHE A 918 40.94 18.13 2.16
C PHE A 918 41.23 16.73 1.61
N HIS A 919 40.61 15.72 2.20
CA HIS A 919 40.65 14.33 1.79
C HIS A 919 39.43 13.96 0.93
N PRO A 920 39.58 13.00 -0.01
CA PRO A 920 38.43 12.40 -0.67
C PRO A 920 37.60 11.58 0.32
N ILE A 921 36.28 11.71 0.25
CA ILE A 921 35.33 10.95 1.07
C ILE A 921 35.22 9.54 0.48
N ARG A 922 35.44 8.51 1.29
CA ARG A 922 35.55 7.11 0.87
C ARG A 922 34.68 6.20 1.75
N LEU A 923 34.21 5.10 1.19
CA LEU A 923 33.72 3.95 1.96
C LEU A 923 34.61 2.75 1.69
N ALA A 924 34.81 1.91 2.71
CA ALA A 924 35.47 0.63 2.54
C ALA A 924 34.57 -0.37 1.81
N LEU A 925 35.15 -1.19 0.96
CA LEU A 925 34.46 -2.23 0.20
C LEU A 925 34.91 -3.63 0.61
N ASN A 926 36.20 -3.81 0.90
CA ASN A 926 36.70 -5.04 1.47
C ASN A 926 38.02 -4.80 2.21
N LYS A 927 38.33 -5.65 3.19
CA LYS A 927 39.60 -5.65 3.92
C LYS A 927 40.69 -6.31 3.07
N GLU A 928 41.94 -6.18 3.50
CA GLU A 928 43.03 -6.98 2.92
C GLU A 928 42.89 -8.44 3.37
N PHE A 929 42.98 -9.38 2.44
CA PHE A 929 42.92 -10.82 2.74
C PHE A 929 43.83 -11.63 1.81
N VAL A 930 43.98 -12.91 2.11
CA VAL A 930 44.74 -13.87 1.31
C VAL A 930 43.80 -14.97 0.86
N ARG A 931 43.72 -15.18 -0.46
CA ARG A 931 42.92 -16.24 -1.05
C ARG A 931 43.52 -17.61 -0.65
N PRO A 932 42.77 -18.54 0.00
CA PRO A 932 43.37 -19.73 0.61
C PRO A 932 43.98 -20.74 -0.38
N ASP A 933 43.30 -20.97 -1.51
CA ASP A 933 43.70 -21.94 -2.54
C ASP A 933 44.97 -21.55 -3.34
N THR A 934 45.14 -20.26 -3.64
CA THR A 934 46.23 -19.72 -4.48
C THR A 934 47.33 -19.04 -3.67
N GLY A 935 47.02 -18.58 -2.46
CA GLY A 935 47.89 -17.72 -1.65
C GLY A 935 48.03 -16.29 -2.20
N GLU A 936 47.18 -15.89 -3.15
CA GLU A 936 47.15 -14.53 -3.67
C GLU A 936 46.73 -13.55 -2.57
N LYS A 937 47.45 -12.43 -2.46
CA LYS A 937 47.15 -11.38 -1.50
C LYS A 937 46.35 -10.27 -2.18
N LEU A 938 45.08 -10.14 -1.81
CA LEU A 938 44.18 -9.09 -2.30
C LEU A 938 44.23 -7.88 -1.36
N PRO A 939 44.51 -6.67 -1.87
CA PRO A 939 44.67 -5.49 -1.03
C PRO A 939 43.33 -5.00 -0.49
N PHE A 940 43.39 -4.18 0.57
CA PHE A 940 42.23 -3.41 1.04
C PHE A 940 41.59 -2.61 -0.11
N SER A 941 40.26 -2.68 -0.22
CA SER A 941 39.48 -1.99 -1.26
C SER A 941 38.57 -0.92 -0.66
N SER A 942 38.45 0.19 -1.36
CA SER A 942 37.56 1.31 -1.03
C SER A 942 37.23 2.07 -2.29
N TYR A 943 36.05 2.69 -2.34
CA TYR A 943 35.68 3.60 -3.43
C TYR A 943 35.44 5.01 -2.91
N GLU A 944 35.62 5.99 -3.80
CA GLU A 944 35.40 7.39 -3.48
C GLU A 944 33.93 7.76 -3.67
N THR A 945 33.21 7.89 -2.56
CA THR A 945 31.80 8.30 -2.56
C THR A 945 31.61 9.82 -2.65
N GLY A 946 32.69 10.60 -2.54
CA GLY A 946 32.64 12.07 -2.69
C GLY A 946 32.46 12.57 -4.14
N ILE A 947 32.44 11.70 -5.15
CA ILE A 947 32.31 12.10 -6.57
C ILE A 947 30.82 12.30 -6.93
N PHE A 948 30.48 13.46 -7.48
CA PHE A 948 29.10 13.82 -7.79
C PHE A 948 28.79 13.55 -9.28
N GLN A 949 27.64 12.93 -9.55
CA GLN A 949 27.20 12.64 -10.92
C GLN A 949 26.35 13.76 -11.49
N PHE A 950 26.62 14.17 -12.74
CA PHE A 950 25.84 15.18 -13.43
C PHE A 950 24.69 14.56 -14.21
N GLY A 951 23.50 15.13 -14.05
CA GLY A 951 22.33 14.78 -14.83
C GLY A 951 21.04 15.05 -14.07
N ILE A 952 19.92 14.60 -14.62
CA ILE A 952 18.60 14.84 -14.06
C ILE A 952 18.27 13.80 -12.99
N ALA A 953 17.82 14.27 -11.82
CA ALA A 953 17.36 13.42 -10.72
C ALA A 953 15.88 13.66 -10.36
N ASN A 954 15.12 14.23 -11.30
CA ASN A 954 13.66 14.29 -11.25
C ASN A 954 13.06 12.96 -11.76
N PRO A 955 12.35 12.17 -10.92
CA PRO A 955 11.77 10.88 -11.33
C PRO A 955 10.67 10.99 -12.41
N GLU A 956 10.11 12.18 -12.63
CA GLU A 956 9.10 12.42 -13.68
C GLU A 956 9.74 12.68 -15.05
N HIS A 957 11.06 12.85 -15.11
CA HIS A 957 11.78 13.17 -16.33
C HIS A 957 12.26 11.91 -17.07
N GLN A 958 12.21 11.91 -18.40
CA GLN A 958 12.61 10.75 -19.22
C GLN A 958 14.08 10.34 -19.05
N ASP A 959 14.96 11.32 -18.78
CA ASP A 959 16.41 11.14 -18.60
C ASP A 959 16.78 10.97 -17.11
N TYR A 960 15.81 10.62 -16.26
CA TYR A 960 16.02 10.39 -14.83
C TYR A 960 17.07 9.31 -14.59
N ASN A 961 18.00 9.60 -13.67
CA ASN A 961 18.84 8.59 -13.06
C ASN A 961 18.98 8.90 -11.57
N SER A 962 18.62 7.93 -10.73
CA SER A 962 18.61 8.07 -9.27
C SER A 962 19.99 8.30 -8.64
N LEU A 963 21.09 8.11 -9.38
CA LEU A 963 22.46 8.40 -8.94
C LEU A 963 22.93 9.84 -9.22
N ASN A 964 22.21 10.60 -10.05
CA ASN A 964 22.60 11.97 -10.40
C ASN A 964 22.51 12.90 -9.19
N ASP A 965 23.55 13.67 -8.89
CA ASP A 965 23.62 14.52 -7.71
C ASP A 965 23.40 16.00 -8.03
N TYR A 966 23.64 16.43 -9.28
CA TYR A 966 23.50 17.83 -9.67
C TYR A 966 23.20 18.02 -11.16
N TYR A 967 22.54 19.14 -11.46
CA TYR A 967 22.22 19.56 -12.82
C TYR A 967 22.40 21.06 -12.99
N TYR A 968 22.65 21.50 -14.23
CA TYR A 968 22.72 22.92 -14.59
C TYR A 968 22.01 23.17 -15.91
N ASP A 969 21.01 24.05 -15.90
CA ASP A 969 20.35 24.53 -17.11
C ASP A 969 21.00 25.85 -17.59
N PRO A 970 21.66 25.86 -18.76
CA PRO A 970 22.25 27.07 -19.32
C PRO A 970 21.22 28.11 -19.81
N GLN A 971 19.95 27.75 -19.96
CA GLN A 971 18.89 28.67 -20.39
C GLN A 971 18.37 29.52 -19.23
N THR A 972 18.05 28.88 -18.10
CA THR A 972 17.60 29.54 -16.88
C THR A 972 18.78 30.03 -16.03
N GLY A 973 19.96 29.44 -16.18
CA GLY A 973 21.13 29.68 -15.35
C GLY A 973 21.06 29.00 -13.98
N ILE A 974 20.11 28.10 -13.75
CA ILE A 974 19.90 27.41 -12.48
C ILE A 974 20.84 26.22 -12.38
N MET A 975 21.59 26.12 -11.29
CA MET A 975 22.32 24.92 -10.88
C MET A 975 21.71 24.37 -9.60
N GLU A 976 21.32 23.09 -9.60
CA GLU A 976 20.76 22.41 -8.45
C GLU A 976 21.65 21.25 -8.05
N ILE A 977 21.86 21.10 -6.74
CA ILE A 977 22.72 20.09 -6.15
C ILE A 977 21.97 19.46 -4.98
N ARG A 978 22.01 18.13 -4.87
CA ARG A 978 21.56 17.40 -3.67
C ARG A 978 22.73 16.68 -3.02
N ILE A 979 22.83 16.73 -1.69
CA ILE A 979 23.92 16.15 -0.91
C ILE A 979 23.33 15.22 0.16
N PRO A 980 23.60 13.90 0.13
CA PRO A 980 23.21 13.01 1.20
C PRO A 980 23.71 13.48 2.56
N TRP A 981 22.86 13.46 3.59
CA TRP A 981 23.23 13.86 4.95
C TRP A 981 24.50 13.18 5.48
N MET A 982 24.67 11.88 5.20
CA MET A 982 25.83 11.12 5.64
C MET A 982 27.16 11.59 5.01
N LEU A 983 27.16 12.19 3.80
CA LEU A 983 28.38 12.79 3.23
C LEU A 983 28.88 14.00 4.04
N LEU A 984 28.00 14.61 4.84
CA LEU A 984 28.30 15.69 5.78
C LEU A 984 28.52 15.16 7.21
N ASN A 985 28.80 13.86 7.39
CA ASN A 985 28.96 13.19 8.68
C ASN A 985 27.75 13.37 9.63
N ALA A 986 26.53 13.47 9.10
CA ALA A 986 25.32 13.42 9.91
C ALA A 986 25.16 12.04 10.53
N LYS A 987 24.99 12.00 11.87
CA LYS A 987 24.62 10.77 12.59
C LYS A 987 23.11 10.63 12.69
N ASP A 988 22.43 11.75 12.89
CA ASP A 988 20.98 11.88 12.92
C ASP A 988 20.59 13.33 12.55
N PRO A 989 20.21 13.61 11.28
CA PRO A 989 19.79 14.94 10.86
C PRO A 989 18.48 15.38 11.53
N THR A 990 17.66 14.46 12.02
CA THR A 990 16.37 14.76 12.67
C THR A 990 16.56 15.56 13.96
N LYS A 991 17.69 15.34 14.65
CA LYS A 991 18.10 16.03 15.89
C LYS A 991 19.28 16.98 15.69
N ARG A 992 19.70 17.20 14.43
CA ARG A 992 20.91 17.94 14.07
C ARG A 992 22.17 17.38 14.75
N GLU A 993 22.24 16.05 14.83
CA GLU A 993 23.34 15.30 15.40
C GLU A 993 24.38 14.94 14.32
N PHE A 994 25.62 15.36 14.52
CA PHE A 994 26.74 15.15 13.60
C PHE A 994 27.95 14.56 14.33
N MET A 995 28.87 13.98 13.57
CA MET A 995 30.13 13.48 14.10
C MET A 995 30.90 14.60 14.83
N GLY A 996 31.43 14.31 16.01
CA GLY A 996 32.18 15.27 16.80
C GLY A 996 33.68 15.29 16.51
N ASN A 997 34.50 15.55 17.53
CA ASN A 997 35.95 15.58 17.37
C ASN A 997 36.53 14.15 17.34
N LEU A 998 36.74 13.63 16.12
CA LEU A 998 37.33 12.32 15.85
C LEU A 998 38.70 12.14 16.52
N GLN A 999 39.56 13.17 16.46
CA GLN A 999 40.93 13.08 16.97
C GLN A 999 41.00 12.96 18.51
N LYS A 1000 39.91 13.28 19.21
CA LYS A 1000 39.82 13.22 20.67
C LYS A 1000 38.99 12.05 21.17
N ASP A 1001 37.75 11.94 20.69
CA ASP A 1001 36.73 11.04 21.26
C ASP A 1001 36.31 9.92 20.27
N GLY A 1002 36.88 9.90 19.06
CA GLY A 1002 36.66 8.84 18.05
C GLY A 1002 35.29 8.85 17.39
N LEU A 1003 34.86 7.71 16.82
CA LEU A 1003 33.58 7.55 16.12
C LEU A 1003 32.34 7.74 17.02
N GLU A 1004 32.51 7.52 18.32
CA GLU A 1004 31.49 7.80 19.34
C GLU A 1004 31.30 9.29 19.59
N SER A 1005 32.18 10.14 19.05
CA SER A 1005 32.06 11.59 19.23
C SER A 1005 30.82 12.10 18.50
N THR A 1006 30.02 12.87 19.22
CA THR A 1006 28.80 13.50 18.70
C THR A 1006 28.82 14.98 19.06
N ILE A 1007 28.34 15.82 18.15
CA ILE A 1007 27.98 17.22 18.39
C ILE A 1007 26.55 17.49 17.90
N THR A 1008 25.87 18.43 18.56
CA THR A 1008 24.62 19.00 18.05
C THR A 1008 24.91 20.39 17.52
N ILE A 1009 24.42 20.70 16.33
CA ILE A 1009 24.65 21.99 15.67
C ILE A 1009 23.37 22.83 15.59
N GLU A 1010 23.52 24.15 15.59
CA GLU A 1010 22.39 25.06 15.34
C GLU A 1010 22.02 25.12 13.86
N GLY A 1011 22.98 24.83 12.98
CA GLY A 1011 22.84 24.81 11.53
C GLY A 1011 24.20 24.68 10.86
N LEU A 1012 24.21 24.77 9.53
CA LEU A 1012 25.40 24.69 8.69
C LEU A 1012 25.82 26.10 8.25
N ASP A 1013 27.12 26.38 8.28
CA ASP A 1013 27.70 27.63 7.79
C ASP A 1013 28.27 27.44 6.37
N PHE A 1014 28.11 28.44 5.50
CA PHE A 1014 28.44 28.32 4.07
C PHE A 1014 29.27 29.48 3.54
N ALA A 1015 30.12 29.17 2.57
CA ALA A 1015 30.73 30.17 1.70
C ALA A 1015 30.85 29.63 0.27
N ALA A 1016 30.70 30.50 -0.73
CA ALA A 1016 30.81 30.11 -2.13
C ALA A 1016 31.66 31.10 -2.94
N SER A 1017 32.40 30.59 -3.91
CA SER A 1017 33.26 31.41 -4.77
C SER A 1017 33.46 30.78 -6.16
N LEU A 1018 33.77 31.63 -7.14
CA LEU A 1018 34.28 31.20 -8.43
C LEU A 1018 35.78 31.48 -8.50
N THR A 1019 36.54 30.47 -8.89
CA THR A 1019 37.98 30.58 -9.09
C THR A 1019 38.34 30.34 -10.54
N SER A 1020 39.34 31.05 -11.06
CA SER A 1020 39.96 30.68 -12.34
C SER A 1020 40.56 29.27 -12.25
N LYS A 1021 40.78 28.60 -13.39
CA LYS A 1021 41.43 27.28 -13.46
C LYS A 1021 42.82 27.21 -12.80
N ASN A 1022 43.44 28.35 -12.51
CA ASN A 1022 44.71 28.45 -11.77
C ASN A 1022 44.52 28.68 -10.26
N GLY A 1023 43.31 28.50 -9.72
CA GLY A 1023 42.98 28.60 -8.30
C GLY A 1023 42.91 30.03 -7.75
N LYS A 1024 42.90 31.06 -8.60
CA LYS A 1024 42.70 32.45 -8.14
C LYS A 1024 41.22 32.79 -8.11
N ILE A 1025 40.74 33.35 -7.00
CA ILE A 1025 39.37 33.87 -6.87
C ILE A 1025 39.11 34.91 -7.95
N VAL A 1026 38.09 34.65 -8.76
CA VAL A 1026 37.54 35.57 -9.77
C VAL A 1026 36.34 36.28 -9.19
N GLU A 1027 35.51 35.56 -8.45
CA GLU A 1027 34.26 36.06 -7.91
C GLU A 1027 33.97 35.45 -6.54
N ALA A 1028 33.45 36.26 -5.61
CA ALA A 1028 33.01 35.84 -4.28
C ALA A 1028 31.95 36.83 -3.78
N PHE A 1029 31.15 36.41 -2.81
CA PHE A 1029 30.21 37.30 -2.13
C PHE A 1029 30.95 38.31 -1.24
N ASP A 1030 30.52 39.57 -1.29
CA ASP A 1030 31.15 40.70 -0.58
C ASP A 1030 30.42 40.96 0.73
N THR A 1031 30.56 40.03 1.68
CA THR A 1031 29.89 40.08 2.99
C THR A 1031 30.86 39.67 4.10
N SER A 1032 30.71 40.33 5.25
CA SER A 1032 31.40 39.96 6.49
C SER A 1032 30.63 38.92 7.31
N GLN A 1033 29.35 38.67 6.99
CA GLN A 1033 28.52 37.66 7.64
C GLN A 1033 28.57 36.37 6.83
N VAL A 1034 28.97 35.29 7.50
CA VAL A 1034 28.86 33.93 6.98
C VAL A 1034 27.39 33.56 6.91
N ALA A 1035 26.95 32.99 5.78
CA ALA A 1035 25.59 32.49 5.65
C ALA A 1035 25.39 31.24 6.49
N HIS A 1036 24.22 31.13 7.11
CA HIS A 1036 23.86 30.06 8.03
C HIS A 1036 22.53 29.45 7.61
N TYR A 1037 22.47 28.14 7.40
CA TYR A 1037 21.25 27.38 7.11
C TYR A 1037 20.86 26.52 8.31
N SER A 1038 19.60 26.58 8.70
CA SER A 1038 19.04 25.74 9.78
C SER A 1038 17.71 25.15 9.32
N TRP A 1039 17.36 23.97 9.85
CA TRP A 1039 16.14 23.25 9.50
C TRP A 1039 15.45 22.73 10.76
N ASP A 1040 14.13 22.64 10.77
CA ASP A 1040 13.41 22.16 11.95
C ASP A 1040 13.73 20.69 12.26
N THR A 1041 13.88 20.36 13.54
CA THR A 1041 13.98 18.97 13.98
C THR A 1041 12.63 18.26 13.78
N TRP A 1042 12.64 16.97 13.46
CA TRP A 1042 11.41 16.20 13.30
C TRP A 1042 11.41 14.93 14.16
N GLY A 1043 10.20 14.40 14.40
CA GLY A 1043 10.00 13.12 15.07
C GLY A 1043 9.70 12.04 14.04
N LEU A 1044 8.43 11.96 13.60
CA LEU A 1044 8.08 11.14 12.44
C LEU A 1044 8.50 11.85 11.15
N PRO A 1045 9.19 11.17 10.22
CA PRO A 1045 9.54 11.74 8.93
C PRO A 1045 8.30 12.00 8.08
N LYS A 1046 8.35 13.03 7.24
CA LYS A 1046 7.46 13.08 6.08
C LYS A 1046 8.02 12.13 5.02
N SER A 1047 7.14 11.41 4.34
CA SER A 1047 7.52 10.49 3.27
C SER A 1047 6.39 10.39 2.26
N GLU A 1048 6.74 10.09 1.01
CA GLU A 1048 5.79 9.88 -0.07
C GLU A 1048 6.15 8.57 -0.79
N GLU A 1049 5.16 7.69 -0.95
CA GLU A 1049 5.33 6.41 -1.63
C GLU A 1049 5.51 6.62 -3.13
N ARG A 1050 6.48 5.94 -3.74
CA ARG A 1050 6.70 5.95 -5.20
C ARG A 1050 7.23 4.61 -5.68
N LEU A 1051 6.64 4.08 -6.74
CA LEU A 1051 7.19 2.92 -7.46
C LEU A 1051 8.45 3.33 -8.23
N LYS A 1052 9.53 2.57 -8.05
CA LYS A 1052 10.81 2.80 -8.72
C LYS A 1052 10.77 2.39 -10.18
N GLN A 1053 11.72 2.84 -10.99
CA GLN A 1053 11.86 2.36 -12.38
C GLN A 1053 12.00 0.83 -12.45
N SER A 1054 12.64 0.22 -11.44
CA SER A 1054 12.79 -1.23 -11.31
C SER A 1054 11.47 -2.00 -11.23
N TYR A 1055 10.44 -1.43 -10.61
CA TYR A 1055 9.09 -2.02 -10.56
C TYR A 1055 8.55 -2.28 -11.97
N TYR A 1056 8.60 -1.28 -12.85
CA TYR A 1056 8.04 -1.39 -14.20
C TYR A 1056 8.86 -2.31 -15.10
N ILE A 1057 10.18 -2.39 -14.88
CA ILE A 1057 11.05 -3.33 -15.60
C ILE A 1057 10.69 -4.77 -15.20
N LEU A 1058 10.57 -5.05 -13.89
CA LEU A 1058 10.19 -6.38 -13.40
C LEU A 1058 8.75 -6.75 -13.75
N GLN A 1059 7.82 -5.79 -13.75
CA GLN A 1059 6.44 -6.00 -14.22
C GLN A 1059 6.43 -6.61 -15.62
N LYS A 1060 7.26 -6.06 -16.52
CA LYS A 1060 7.42 -6.56 -17.88
C LYS A 1060 8.10 -7.94 -17.90
N THR A 1061 9.19 -8.12 -17.16
CA THR A 1061 9.88 -9.41 -17.05
C THR A 1061 8.92 -10.52 -16.59
N PHE A 1062 8.10 -10.27 -15.57
CA PHE A 1062 7.12 -11.21 -15.04
C PHE A 1062 5.89 -11.41 -15.94
N GLU A 1063 5.54 -10.44 -16.78
CA GLU A 1063 4.53 -10.60 -17.83
C GLU A 1063 5.03 -11.53 -18.95
N GLU A 1064 6.30 -11.39 -19.35
CA GLU A 1064 6.92 -12.14 -20.44
C GLU A 1064 7.34 -13.56 -20.02
N THR A 1065 7.45 -13.82 -18.71
CA THR A 1065 7.77 -15.14 -18.15
C THR A 1065 6.51 -16.01 -18.00
N GLU A 1066 6.47 -17.15 -18.71
CA GLU A 1066 5.37 -18.14 -18.69
C GLU A 1066 5.16 -18.81 -17.33
#